data_AF-A0A7R8X8H9-F1
#
_entry.id   AF-A0A7R8X8H9-F1
#
_cell.length_a   1.000
_cell.length_b   1.000
_cell.length_c   1.000
_cell.angle_alpha   90.00
_cell.angle_beta   90.00
_cell.angle_gamma   90.00
#
_symmetry.space_group_name_H-M   'P 1'
#
loop_
_entity.id
_entity.type
_entity.pdbx_description
1 polymer ?
#
loop_
_entity_poly.entity_id
_entity_poly.type
_entity_poly.pdbx_seq_one_letter_code
_entity_poly.pdbx_strand_id
1 'polypeptide(L)'
;MMNPFLTALFLLFPSFVSGILEQTCPTQDISPCKCTKDRMANVTVDCSSAGSAAEISSALTKTSWPSTRLWRFNMGNNSKIVELPQEFFGDLSFQDITMNNTTVKKIPTSALLQSDDTLTDLGILQSRLEDFPFHILQDFRSLKRLYLDKNFLKFVPVFKSDSLEVLGLIDNKITSLEIDGWETPKLKEIYLHKNLLTSVPVIKSYSLELLGLNDNKIRSLDFDARATPKLRELYLDNNLLTFLYGFEGGSLMKLFINVLTENPALRSESLEILSINNNSIPIVRFDGSTTPKLRKLYLNKNLLSSALSLSLSLPNLELLSLKDNILISLDFEAWTIPKLRELYLDNNLLTSAPVFKSDSLEILSINNNNITVVEFNKWATPQLQELYLHHNFLTSVPAFQSKNLELLDLNDNKIMNLEFDGSATPKLRKLNLHNNLLALVPEFKCERLEILDLSDNKITSTVFHGWKTPKLKELYLNKNLLTSVPAFQSDNLELLSLNDNKITSFEFDARATPKLRELYLHRNLLTSVPAFQSDSLELLGLNDNKITSFEFDARDIRKLRELHLENNLLTTFPAFKSDTLERLRLDNNKIADVEEEGWASQNLRDFSIENNPLLKFPSGVIKGLKKLEKFYCSRCNISSILSTGLLEFQSEALELVSLRHNGISRLKQGAITGLRPNTKIRLNENEIAVFSKKSFRPILDILSKGDGVLDLSANGKPSDIGEWPWQAAIYDTRKRLIRCGGALIGKQWVLTAAHCLVEDGTSRGRASRDFRVHLGKYYRDDSLDDEFVQQREVSKIILHEGFHLSNYDSDIALIQLAKPIELTKRVQLICLPTDDYLYLSEANLEDGNRGWVAGWGHNSSNILSAGLTEIEIPVVSNKKCRLDITNTTGKPFAAVKLTWNFFCAGHDKNTSLQDFVPNTSPALS
;
A
#
# COMPACT_ATOMS: atom_id res chain seq x y z
N MET A 1 -4.22 -69.37 4.18
CA MET A 1 -5.47 -69.78 3.48
C MET A 1 -5.90 -68.57 2.64
N MET A 2 -5.56 -68.39 1.36
CA MET A 2 -5.23 -69.28 0.22
C MET A 2 -6.41 -69.99 -0.46
N ASN A 3 -6.81 -69.42 -1.63
CA ASN A 3 -7.21 -70.10 -2.88
C ASN A 3 -8.52 -70.94 -2.91
N PRO A 4 -9.01 -71.40 -4.09
CA PRO A 4 -8.55 -71.15 -5.47
C PRO A 4 -9.65 -70.83 -6.54
N PHE A 5 -9.18 -70.67 -7.79
CA PHE A 5 -9.87 -70.71 -9.11
C PHE A 5 -10.50 -69.40 -9.66
N LEU A 6 -10.42 -69.08 -10.96
CA LEU A 6 -9.87 -69.82 -12.12
C LEU A 6 -8.71 -69.11 -12.85
N THR A 7 -7.67 -69.89 -13.16
CA THR A 7 -6.89 -69.85 -14.42
C THR A 7 -7.63 -70.62 -15.51
N ALA A 8 -7.41 -70.47 -16.82
CA ALA A 8 -6.77 -69.45 -17.66
C ALA A 8 -6.99 -69.87 -19.15
N LEU A 9 -6.78 -68.99 -20.14
CA LEU A 9 -6.39 -69.46 -21.47
C LEU A 9 -5.49 -68.46 -22.22
N PHE A 10 -4.38 -69.00 -22.73
CA PHE A 10 -3.43 -68.36 -23.64
C PHE A 10 -3.37 -69.18 -24.94
N LEU A 11 -2.97 -68.65 -26.08
CA LEU A 11 -2.39 -67.33 -26.40
C LEU A 11 -2.77 -66.99 -27.85
N LEU A 12 -2.81 -65.71 -28.27
CA LEU A 12 -2.37 -65.23 -29.59
C LEU A 12 -2.54 -63.69 -29.72
N PHE A 13 -1.41 -62.96 -29.80
CA PHE A 13 -1.36 -61.59 -30.33
C PHE A 13 -1.26 -61.64 -31.87
N PRO A 14 -1.77 -60.63 -32.60
CA PRO A 14 -0.93 -59.45 -32.85
C PRO A 14 -1.39 -58.15 -32.19
N SER A 15 -0.41 -57.33 -31.89
CA SER A 15 -0.47 -55.92 -31.51
C SER A 15 -1.61 -55.08 -32.11
N PHE A 16 -2.54 -54.65 -31.25
CA PHE A 16 -3.25 -53.38 -31.40
C PHE A 16 -2.97 -52.49 -30.19
N VAL A 17 -1.73 -51.99 -30.11
CA VAL A 17 -1.46 -50.77 -29.34
C VAL A 17 -1.98 -49.61 -30.18
N SER A 18 -3.25 -49.25 -30.00
CA SER A 18 -3.76 -47.96 -30.46
C SER A 18 -2.99 -46.89 -29.70
N GLY A 19 -1.99 -46.29 -30.35
CA GLY A 19 -1.09 -45.35 -29.71
C GLY A 19 -1.87 -44.22 -29.06
N ILE A 20 -1.67 -44.03 -27.76
CA ILE A 20 -2.02 -42.77 -27.12
C ILE A 20 -1.07 -41.74 -27.75
N LEU A 21 -1.54 -41.07 -28.79
CA LEU A 21 -0.88 -39.89 -29.34
C LEU A 21 -0.77 -38.89 -28.19
N GLU A 22 0.44 -38.71 -27.68
CA GLU A 22 0.72 -37.62 -26.78
C GLU A 22 0.33 -36.33 -27.50
N GLN A 23 -0.68 -35.61 -26.99
CA GLN A 23 -0.97 -34.26 -27.46
C GLN A 23 0.23 -33.38 -27.08
N THR A 24 1.19 -33.25 -27.98
CA THR A 24 2.37 -32.41 -27.84
C THR A 24 2.09 -31.04 -28.44
N CYS A 25 2.87 -30.03 -28.05
CA CYS A 25 2.89 -28.81 -28.83
C CYS A 25 3.46 -29.08 -30.22
N PRO A 26 2.98 -28.40 -31.27
CA PRO A 26 3.46 -28.61 -32.63
C PRO A 26 4.98 -28.38 -32.73
N THR A 27 5.63 -29.12 -33.62
CA THR A 27 7.09 -29.12 -33.81
C THR A 27 7.60 -27.97 -34.68
N GLN A 28 6.70 -27.13 -35.21
CA GLN A 28 7.01 -25.95 -35.99
C GLN A 28 6.85 -24.69 -35.14
N ASP A 29 7.57 -23.62 -35.48
CA ASP A 29 7.46 -22.35 -34.77
C ASP A 29 6.09 -21.69 -35.02
N ILE A 30 5.35 -21.46 -33.94
CA ILE A 30 4.05 -20.78 -33.91
C ILE A 30 4.16 -19.34 -33.38
N SER A 31 5.37 -18.81 -33.27
CA SER A 31 5.64 -17.40 -32.96
C SER A 31 4.80 -16.48 -33.85
N PRO A 32 4.14 -15.45 -33.28
CA PRO A 32 4.31 -14.90 -31.93
C PRO A 32 3.50 -15.57 -30.81
N CYS A 33 2.74 -16.64 -31.09
CA CYS A 33 2.04 -17.42 -30.06
C CYS A 33 2.99 -18.42 -29.39
N LYS A 34 2.55 -18.98 -28.25
CA LYS A 34 3.23 -20.04 -27.50
C LYS A 34 2.24 -21.15 -27.19
N CYS A 35 2.71 -22.39 -27.24
CA CYS A 35 1.96 -23.56 -26.79
C CYS A 35 2.60 -24.11 -25.53
N THR A 36 1.78 -24.53 -24.58
CA THR A 36 2.20 -25.28 -23.39
C THR A 36 1.29 -26.49 -23.17
N LYS A 37 1.84 -27.53 -22.54
CA LYS A 37 1.15 -28.77 -22.18
C LYS A 37 1.27 -28.99 -20.67
N ASP A 38 0.16 -29.29 -20.00
CA ASP A 38 0.18 -29.60 -18.57
C ASP A 38 0.44 -31.11 -18.28
N ARG A 39 0.43 -31.48 -17.00
CA ARG A 39 0.64 -32.88 -16.55
C ARG A 39 -0.53 -33.81 -16.86
N MET A 40 -1.70 -33.28 -17.22
CA MET A 40 -2.89 -34.02 -17.66
C MET A 40 -3.00 -34.08 -19.19
N ALA A 41 -1.97 -33.61 -19.90
CA ALA A 41 -1.90 -33.45 -21.35
C ALA A 41 -2.83 -32.40 -21.96
N ASN A 42 -3.39 -31.50 -21.16
CA ASN A 42 -4.17 -30.36 -21.66
C ASN A 42 -3.25 -29.39 -22.42
N VAL A 43 -3.65 -29.02 -23.65
CA VAL A 43 -2.92 -28.06 -24.49
C VAL A 43 -3.47 -26.65 -24.29
N THR A 44 -2.61 -25.72 -23.90
CA THR A 44 -2.91 -24.27 -23.83
C THR A 44 -2.17 -23.53 -24.92
N VAL A 45 -2.86 -22.63 -25.63
CA VAL A 45 -2.27 -21.73 -26.62
C VAL A 45 -2.38 -20.29 -26.10
N ASP A 46 -1.25 -19.61 -25.94
CA ASP A 46 -1.18 -18.22 -25.51
C ASP A 46 -0.61 -17.34 -26.64
N CYS A 47 -1.45 -16.46 -27.15
CA CYS A 47 -1.15 -15.52 -28.23
C CYS A 47 -1.04 -14.07 -27.74
N SER A 48 -0.84 -13.83 -26.43
CA SER A 48 -0.76 -12.48 -25.86
C SER A 48 0.44 -11.64 -26.38
N SER A 49 1.44 -12.27 -27.00
CA SER A 49 2.55 -11.59 -27.70
C SER A 49 2.28 -11.23 -29.17
N ALA A 50 1.10 -11.56 -29.73
CA ALA A 50 0.81 -11.39 -31.16
C ALA A 50 0.38 -9.97 -31.54
N GLY A 51 1.08 -9.36 -32.51
CA GLY A 51 0.86 -7.96 -32.92
C GLY A 51 -0.39 -7.71 -33.75
N SER A 52 -1.05 -8.76 -34.27
CA SER A 52 -2.31 -8.68 -35.02
C SER A 52 -3.10 -10.00 -34.97
N ALA A 53 -4.41 -9.93 -35.22
CA ALA A 53 -5.24 -11.14 -35.31
C ALA A 53 -4.89 -12.01 -36.53
N ALA A 54 -4.26 -11.43 -37.56
CA ALA A 54 -3.77 -12.16 -38.73
C ALA A 54 -2.55 -13.02 -38.38
N GLU A 55 -1.66 -12.56 -37.48
CA GLU A 55 -0.57 -13.39 -36.93
C GLU A 55 -1.13 -14.57 -36.13
N ILE A 56 -2.14 -14.32 -35.27
CA ILE A 56 -2.80 -15.38 -34.49
C ILE A 56 -3.45 -16.42 -35.40
N SER A 57 -4.35 -16.00 -36.28
CA SER A 57 -5.05 -16.92 -37.20
C SER A 57 -4.06 -17.67 -38.10
N SER A 58 -2.97 -17.02 -38.54
CA SER A 58 -1.87 -17.67 -39.27
C SER A 58 -1.14 -18.74 -38.45
N ALA A 59 -0.85 -18.49 -37.17
CA ALA A 59 -0.18 -19.45 -36.28
C ALA A 59 -1.08 -20.65 -35.92
N LEU A 60 -2.39 -20.44 -35.83
CA LEU A 60 -3.36 -21.50 -35.59
C LEU A 60 -3.56 -22.37 -36.84
N THR A 61 -3.69 -21.77 -38.04
CA THR A 61 -4.09 -22.47 -39.27
C THR A 61 -2.95 -23.10 -40.08
N LYS A 62 -1.72 -22.55 -40.04
CA LYS A 62 -0.61 -23.07 -40.86
C LYS A 62 0.09 -24.29 -40.28
N THR A 63 -0.30 -24.71 -39.08
CA THR A 63 0.45 -25.65 -38.26
C THR A 63 -0.34 -26.95 -38.06
N SER A 64 0.34 -28.09 -38.17
CA SER A 64 -0.30 -29.39 -37.89
C SER A 64 -0.38 -29.61 -36.37
N TRP A 65 -1.58 -29.47 -35.82
CA TRP A 65 -1.88 -29.76 -34.41
C TRP A 65 -2.22 -31.25 -34.22
N PRO A 66 -1.80 -31.89 -33.11
CA PRO A 66 -2.10 -33.31 -32.87
C PRO A 66 -3.55 -33.57 -32.44
N SER A 67 -4.35 -32.53 -32.22
CA SER A 67 -5.81 -32.63 -32.10
C SER A 67 -6.45 -31.30 -32.50
N THR A 68 -7.67 -31.36 -33.04
CA THR A 68 -8.53 -30.19 -33.24
C THR A 68 -9.24 -29.75 -31.96
N ARG A 69 -9.25 -30.58 -30.90
CA ARG A 69 -9.85 -30.25 -29.59
C ARG A 69 -8.75 -29.94 -28.59
N LEU A 70 -8.56 -28.66 -28.30
CA LEU A 70 -7.58 -28.12 -27.37
C LEU A 70 -8.27 -27.65 -26.07
N TRP A 71 -7.50 -27.38 -25.02
CA TRP A 71 -8.08 -27.01 -23.72
C TRP A 71 -8.35 -25.52 -23.61
N ARG A 72 -7.30 -24.68 -23.65
CA ARG A 72 -7.42 -23.23 -23.42
C ARG A 72 -6.76 -22.39 -24.52
N PHE A 73 -7.43 -21.32 -24.92
CA PHE A 73 -6.87 -20.23 -25.71
C PHE A 73 -6.82 -18.94 -24.90
N ASN A 74 -5.66 -18.29 -24.86
CA ASN A 74 -5.43 -16.99 -24.26
C ASN A 74 -5.01 -15.97 -25.32
N MET A 75 -5.60 -14.78 -25.28
CA MET A 75 -5.02 -13.58 -25.88
C MET A 75 -5.24 -12.37 -24.97
N GLY A 76 -4.24 -11.49 -24.87
CA GLY A 76 -4.40 -10.28 -24.09
C GLY A 76 -3.34 -9.22 -24.32
N ASN A 77 -3.48 -8.10 -23.62
CA ASN A 77 -2.57 -6.93 -23.65
C ASN A 77 -2.32 -6.34 -25.06
N ASN A 78 -3.27 -6.51 -25.98
CA ASN A 78 -3.09 -6.14 -27.39
C ASN A 78 -3.95 -4.95 -27.82
N SER A 79 -3.27 -3.85 -28.14
CA SER A 79 -3.84 -2.55 -28.52
C SER A 79 -4.11 -2.37 -30.02
N LYS A 80 -3.80 -3.39 -30.83
CA LYS A 80 -3.92 -3.37 -32.30
C LYS A 80 -5.07 -4.23 -32.84
N ILE A 81 -5.58 -5.16 -32.04
CA ILE A 81 -6.65 -6.09 -32.45
C ILE A 81 -7.99 -5.43 -32.13
N VAL A 82 -8.66 -4.89 -33.14
CA VAL A 82 -9.93 -4.14 -32.99
C VAL A 82 -11.16 -4.99 -33.32
N GLU A 83 -10.98 -6.03 -34.13
CA GLU A 83 -12.00 -6.98 -34.54
C GLU A 83 -11.30 -8.33 -34.80
N LEU A 84 -12.01 -9.44 -34.59
CA LEU A 84 -11.53 -10.78 -34.96
C LEU A 84 -11.94 -11.08 -36.42
N PRO A 85 -11.12 -11.79 -37.21
CA PRO A 85 -11.57 -12.30 -38.50
C PRO A 85 -12.67 -13.36 -38.33
N GLN A 86 -13.41 -13.61 -39.40
CA GLN A 86 -14.27 -14.79 -39.50
C GLN A 86 -13.41 -16.06 -39.41
N GLU A 87 -13.96 -17.16 -38.88
CA GLU A 87 -13.27 -18.46 -38.77
C GLU A 87 -11.92 -18.38 -38.03
N PHE A 88 -11.82 -17.50 -37.01
CA PHE A 88 -10.57 -17.11 -36.33
C PHE A 88 -9.68 -18.28 -35.88
N PHE A 89 -10.28 -19.36 -35.39
CA PHE A 89 -9.58 -20.55 -34.90
C PHE A 89 -9.33 -21.63 -35.99
N GLY A 90 -9.83 -21.45 -37.21
CA GLY A 90 -9.80 -22.49 -38.25
C GLY A 90 -10.57 -23.74 -37.81
N ASP A 91 -9.96 -24.91 -37.99
CA ASP A 91 -10.51 -26.20 -37.53
C ASP A 91 -10.45 -26.41 -36.00
N LEU A 92 -9.78 -25.53 -35.24
CA LEU A 92 -9.51 -25.72 -33.82
C LEU A 92 -10.69 -25.30 -32.92
N SER A 93 -10.92 -26.10 -31.89
CA SER A 93 -11.91 -25.85 -30.84
C SER A 93 -11.28 -25.87 -29.45
N PHE A 94 -11.85 -25.09 -28.53
CA PHE A 94 -11.31 -24.84 -27.18
C PHE A 94 -12.40 -24.98 -26.11
N GLN A 95 -12.02 -25.45 -24.92
CA GLN A 95 -12.91 -25.53 -23.75
C GLN A 95 -12.96 -24.23 -22.95
N ASP A 96 -11.86 -23.47 -22.95
CA ASP A 96 -11.73 -22.18 -22.29
C ASP A 96 -11.15 -21.16 -23.28
N ILE A 97 -11.84 -20.03 -23.47
CA ILE A 97 -11.38 -18.93 -24.31
C ILE A 97 -11.34 -17.66 -23.46
N THR A 98 -10.15 -17.14 -23.23
CA THR A 98 -9.93 -15.91 -22.45
C THR A 98 -9.26 -14.82 -23.31
N MET A 99 -9.99 -13.73 -23.54
CA MET A 99 -9.55 -12.51 -24.22
C MET A 99 -9.53 -11.35 -23.22
N ASN A 100 -8.37 -10.91 -22.75
CA ASN A 100 -8.28 -9.94 -21.65
C ASN A 100 -7.44 -8.71 -22.00
N ASN A 101 -7.91 -7.50 -21.68
CA ASN A 101 -7.19 -6.24 -21.91
C ASN A 101 -6.86 -6.03 -23.41
N THR A 102 -7.89 -6.08 -24.26
CA THR A 102 -7.76 -5.99 -25.73
C THR A 102 -8.52 -4.79 -26.30
N THR A 103 -8.21 -4.39 -27.53
CA THR A 103 -8.99 -3.37 -28.26
C THR A 103 -10.21 -3.91 -29.02
N VAL A 104 -10.58 -5.19 -28.85
CA VAL A 104 -11.68 -5.83 -29.59
C VAL A 104 -13.01 -5.11 -29.31
N LYS A 105 -13.66 -4.65 -30.38
CA LYS A 105 -14.97 -3.98 -30.37
C LYS A 105 -16.14 -4.90 -30.68
N LYS A 106 -15.92 -5.94 -31.49
CA LYS A 106 -16.93 -6.87 -31.97
C LYS A 106 -16.41 -8.31 -32.02
N ILE A 107 -17.30 -9.27 -31.80
CA ILE A 107 -17.08 -10.69 -32.10
C ILE A 107 -17.98 -11.08 -33.28
N PRO A 108 -17.44 -11.53 -34.43
CA PRO A 108 -18.26 -12.10 -35.50
C PRO A 108 -18.93 -13.40 -35.06
N THR A 109 -20.17 -13.64 -35.52
CA THR A 109 -20.91 -14.90 -35.33
C THR A 109 -20.03 -16.14 -35.59
N SER A 110 -19.28 -16.18 -36.69
CA SER A 110 -18.43 -17.33 -37.07
C SER A 110 -17.07 -17.40 -36.37
N ALA A 111 -16.71 -16.46 -35.50
CA ALA A 111 -15.40 -16.49 -34.83
C ALA A 111 -15.32 -17.50 -33.68
N LEU A 112 -16.47 -17.92 -33.12
CA LEU A 112 -16.52 -18.83 -31.96
C LEU A 112 -17.19 -20.19 -32.26
N LEU A 113 -17.98 -20.31 -33.34
CA LEU A 113 -18.85 -21.48 -33.59
C LEU A 113 -18.12 -22.82 -33.72
N GLN A 114 -16.82 -22.84 -34.06
CA GLN A 114 -16.02 -24.07 -34.07
C GLN A 114 -15.90 -24.73 -32.68
N SER A 115 -16.22 -24.01 -31.60
CA SER A 115 -16.22 -24.54 -30.22
C SER A 115 -17.62 -24.73 -29.63
N ASP A 116 -18.68 -24.83 -30.45
CA ASP A 116 -20.08 -24.98 -29.99
C ASP A 116 -20.29 -26.18 -29.05
N ASP A 117 -19.65 -27.31 -29.35
CA ASP A 117 -19.75 -28.55 -28.56
C ASP A 117 -18.78 -28.62 -27.39
N THR A 118 -17.74 -27.77 -27.37
CA THR A 118 -16.55 -27.94 -26.53
C THR A 118 -16.35 -26.82 -25.51
N LEU A 119 -16.71 -25.58 -25.83
CA LEU A 119 -16.51 -24.42 -24.97
C LEU A 119 -17.35 -24.50 -23.70
N THR A 120 -16.73 -24.48 -22.52
CA THR A 120 -17.39 -24.38 -21.21
C THR A 120 -17.31 -22.98 -20.62
N ASP A 121 -16.25 -22.23 -20.94
CA ASP A 121 -15.93 -20.95 -20.31
C ASP A 121 -15.45 -19.93 -21.35
N LEU A 122 -16.12 -18.78 -21.44
CA LEU A 122 -15.78 -17.69 -22.33
C LEU A 122 -15.62 -16.37 -21.55
N GLY A 123 -14.40 -15.85 -21.50
CA GLY A 123 -14.10 -14.54 -20.91
C GLY A 123 -13.64 -13.55 -21.97
N ILE A 124 -14.36 -12.45 -22.16
CA ILE A 124 -13.92 -11.28 -22.94
C ILE A 124 -13.88 -10.09 -21.98
N LEU A 125 -12.73 -9.89 -21.34
CA LEU A 125 -12.56 -9.04 -20.17
C LEU A 125 -11.78 -7.76 -20.50
N GLN A 126 -12.15 -6.65 -19.85
CA GLN A 126 -11.44 -5.37 -19.91
C GLN A 126 -11.10 -4.92 -21.33
N SER A 127 -12.02 -5.16 -22.25
CA SER A 127 -11.82 -4.91 -23.68
C SER A 127 -12.71 -3.76 -24.16
N ARG A 128 -12.75 -3.50 -25.47
CA ARG A 128 -13.57 -2.41 -26.03
C ARG A 128 -14.91 -2.89 -26.60
N LEU A 129 -15.41 -4.03 -26.11
CA LEU A 129 -16.53 -4.74 -26.72
C LEU A 129 -17.82 -3.91 -26.64
N GLU A 130 -18.33 -3.51 -27.81
CA GLU A 130 -19.57 -2.75 -27.99
C GLU A 130 -20.73 -3.64 -28.44
N ASP A 131 -20.42 -4.82 -29.00
CA ASP A 131 -21.35 -5.71 -29.67
C ASP A 131 -20.93 -7.19 -29.50
N PHE A 132 -21.84 -8.03 -29.02
CA PHE A 132 -21.64 -9.47 -28.81
C PHE A 132 -22.82 -10.26 -29.40
N PRO A 133 -22.58 -11.34 -30.18
CA PRO A 133 -23.62 -12.03 -30.94
C PRO A 133 -24.45 -13.01 -30.07
N PHE A 134 -25.15 -12.51 -29.04
CA PHE A 134 -25.92 -13.32 -28.07
C PHE A 134 -26.83 -14.41 -28.67
N HIS A 135 -27.29 -14.26 -29.92
CA HIS A 135 -28.09 -15.25 -30.63
C HIS A 135 -27.39 -16.62 -30.78
N ILE A 136 -26.07 -16.68 -30.85
CA ILE A 136 -25.34 -17.97 -31.00
C ILE A 136 -25.36 -18.83 -29.73
N LEU A 137 -25.73 -18.27 -28.57
CA LEU A 137 -25.66 -18.98 -27.27
C LEU A 137 -26.65 -20.16 -27.16
N GLN A 138 -27.58 -20.28 -28.11
CA GLN A 138 -28.46 -21.45 -28.27
C GLN A 138 -27.71 -22.67 -28.83
N ASP A 139 -26.66 -22.44 -29.63
CA ASP A 139 -25.92 -23.48 -30.34
C ASP A 139 -24.83 -24.09 -29.44
N PHE A 140 -24.32 -23.32 -28.48
CA PHE A 140 -23.30 -23.74 -27.51
C PHE A 140 -23.84 -24.73 -26.48
N ARG A 141 -23.55 -26.02 -26.66
CA ARG A 141 -24.10 -27.12 -25.84
C ARG A 141 -23.41 -27.27 -24.49
N SER A 142 -22.17 -26.81 -24.39
CA SER A 142 -21.29 -27.02 -23.23
C SER A 142 -21.03 -25.75 -22.40
N LEU A 143 -21.40 -24.56 -22.91
CA LEU A 143 -21.03 -23.27 -22.32
C LEU A 143 -21.74 -23.05 -20.98
N LYS A 144 -20.98 -22.96 -19.91
CA LYS A 144 -21.46 -22.76 -18.54
C LYS A 144 -21.26 -21.33 -18.05
N ARG A 145 -20.19 -20.65 -18.46
CA ARG A 145 -19.86 -19.31 -17.97
C ARG A 145 -19.51 -18.37 -19.11
N LEU A 146 -20.15 -17.21 -19.11
CA LEU A 146 -19.89 -16.12 -20.04
C LEU A 146 -19.58 -14.85 -19.25
N TYR A 147 -18.34 -14.37 -19.32
CA TYR A 147 -17.90 -13.15 -18.65
C TYR A 147 -17.53 -12.09 -19.69
N LEU A 148 -18.32 -11.00 -19.75
CA LEU A 148 -18.11 -9.86 -20.65
C LEU A 148 -17.78 -8.60 -19.85
N ASP A 149 -17.08 -8.74 -18.72
CA ASP A 149 -16.85 -7.67 -17.74
C ASP A 149 -15.87 -6.58 -18.23
N LYS A 150 -16.11 -5.33 -17.79
CA LYS A 150 -15.34 -4.11 -18.11
C LYS A 150 -15.30 -3.80 -19.61
N ASN A 151 -16.45 -3.83 -20.27
CA ASN A 151 -16.61 -3.50 -21.69
C ASN A 151 -17.57 -2.30 -21.90
N PHE A 152 -18.07 -2.14 -23.13
CA PHE A 152 -18.87 -1.00 -23.58
C PHE A 152 -20.27 -1.42 -24.08
N LEU A 153 -20.75 -2.63 -23.72
CA LEU A 153 -22.09 -3.12 -24.05
C LEU A 153 -23.16 -2.18 -23.49
N LYS A 154 -24.17 -1.85 -24.29
CA LYS A 154 -25.24 -0.87 -23.96
C LYS A 154 -26.60 -1.49 -23.66
N PHE A 155 -26.82 -2.71 -24.13
CA PHE A 155 -28.02 -3.51 -23.89
C PHE A 155 -27.64 -4.99 -23.98
N VAL A 156 -28.51 -5.87 -23.48
CA VAL A 156 -28.45 -7.31 -23.74
C VAL A 156 -29.82 -7.72 -24.28
N PRO A 157 -29.90 -8.23 -25.53
CA PRO A 157 -31.16 -8.61 -26.15
C PRO A 157 -31.73 -9.89 -25.53
N VAL A 158 -32.95 -10.27 -25.90
CA VAL A 158 -33.43 -11.66 -25.73
C VAL A 158 -32.49 -12.67 -26.38
N PHE A 159 -32.16 -13.73 -25.65
CA PHE A 159 -31.42 -14.89 -26.16
C PHE A 159 -31.87 -16.20 -25.48
N LYS A 160 -31.42 -17.33 -26.03
CA LYS A 160 -31.63 -18.69 -25.51
C LYS A 160 -30.28 -19.31 -25.18
N SER A 161 -30.21 -20.11 -24.11
CA SER A 161 -29.09 -21.02 -23.86
C SER A 161 -29.49 -22.13 -22.89
N ASP A 162 -29.51 -23.38 -23.37
CA ASP A 162 -29.84 -24.56 -22.56
C ASP A 162 -28.68 -25.03 -21.65
N SER A 163 -27.54 -24.35 -21.69
CA SER A 163 -26.26 -24.73 -21.06
C SER A 163 -25.78 -23.74 -19.99
N LEU A 164 -25.96 -22.44 -20.21
CA LEU A 164 -25.37 -21.36 -19.40
C LEU A 164 -25.81 -21.38 -17.93
N GLU A 165 -24.83 -21.34 -17.02
CA GLU A 165 -25.02 -21.30 -15.55
C GLU A 165 -24.66 -19.92 -14.95
N VAL A 166 -23.73 -19.17 -15.54
CA VAL A 166 -23.21 -17.89 -15.03
C VAL A 166 -23.05 -16.84 -16.13
N LEU A 167 -23.51 -15.60 -15.89
CA LEU A 167 -23.38 -14.45 -16.78
C LEU A 167 -22.76 -13.23 -16.07
N GLY A 168 -21.52 -12.87 -16.44
CA GLY A 168 -20.82 -11.66 -16.03
C GLY A 168 -20.97 -10.52 -17.03
N LEU A 169 -21.44 -9.37 -16.56
CA LEU A 169 -21.67 -8.13 -17.33
C LEU A 169 -21.20 -6.88 -16.55
N ILE A 170 -20.29 -7.05 -15.59
CA ILE A 170 -19.83 -6.01 -14.64
C ILE A 170 -19.16 -4.85 -15.39
N ASP A 171 -19.36 -3.61 -14.94
CA ASP A 171 -18.73 -2.39 -15.49
C ASP A 171 -18.86 -2.27 -17.02
N ASN A 172 -20.03 -2.65 -17.54
CA ASN A 172 -20.46 -2.30 -18.88
C ASN A 172 -21.20 -0.95 -18.85
N LYS A 173 -21.88 -0.61 -19.93
CA LYS A 173 -22.61 0.66 -20.09
C LYS A 173 -24.10 0.38 -20.35
N ILE A 174 -24.60 -0.74 -19.79
CA ILE A 174 -25.92 -1.30 -20.04
C ILE A 174 -27.00 -0.41 -19.42
N THR A 175 -27.94 0.06 -20.23
CA THR A 175 -29.08 0.89 -19.79
C THR A 175 -30.38 0.11 -19.63
N SER A 176 -30.52 -1.04 -20.28
CA SER A 176 -31.75 -1.85 -20.33
C SER A 176 -31.46 -3.35 -20.52
N LEU A 177 -32.40 -4.19 -20.08
CA LEU A 177 -32.35 -5.66 -20.14
C LEU A 177 -33.71 -6.22 -20.52
N GLU A 178 -33.71 -7.26 -21.36
CA GLU A 178 -34.91 -8.01 -21.80
C GLU A 178 -34.97 -9.39 -21.11
N ILE A 179 -34.58 -9.42 -19.81
CA ILE A 179 -34.36 -10.63 -19.01
C ILE A 179 -35.61 -11.49 -18.80
N ASP A 180 -36.81 -10.92 -18.93
CA ASP A 180 -38.08 -11.63 -18.86
C ASP A 180 -38.38 -12.49 -20.11
N GLY A 181 -37.64 -12.27 -21.21
CA GLY A 181 -37.68 -13.09 -22.42
C GLY A 181 -36.58 -14.15 -22.53
N TRP A 182 -35.64 -14.25 -21.58
CA TRP A 182 -34.47 -15.14 -21.70
C TRP A 182 -34.81 -16.61 -21.48
N GLU A 183 -34.63 -17.45 -22.52
CA GLU A 183 -34.76 -18.91 -22.42
C GLU A 183 -33.47 -19.54 -21.88
N THR A 184 -33.23 -19.41 -20.57
CA THR A 184 -31.97 -19.85 -19.92
C THR A 184 -32.21 -20.73 -18.69
N PRO A 185 -32.68 -22.00 -18.85
CA PRO A 185 -33.18 -22.85 -17.76
C PRO A 185 -32.14 -23.32 -16.73
N LYS A 186 -30.85 -23.02 -16.93
CA LYS A 186 -29.75 -23.35 -16.00
C LYS A 186 -29.09 -22.13 -15.35
N LEU A 187 -29.46 -20.90 -15.73
CA LEU A 187 -28.78 -19.68 -15.31
C LEU A 187 -29.03 -19.41 -13.82
N LYS A 188 -27.95 -19.46 -13.03
CA LYS A 188 -27.94 -19.32 -11.56
C LYS A 188 -27.42 -17.96 -11.09
N GLU A 189 -26.45 -17.40 -11.81
CA GLU A 189 -25.71 -16.23 -11.34
C GLU A 189 -25.68 -15.16 -12.45
N ILE A 190 -26.09 -13.94 -12.12
CA ILE A 190 -26.04 -12.79 -13.02
C ILE A 190 -25.36 -11.61 -12.31
N TYR A 191 -24.24 -11.14 -12.85
CA TYR A 191 -23.45 -10.03 -12.30
C TYR A 191 -23.54 -8.79 -13.20
N LEU A 192 -24.43 -7.87 -12.87
CA LEU A 192 -24.72 -6.61 -13.60
C LEU A 192 -24.18 -5.36 -12.88
N HIS A 193 -23.27 -5.52 -11.92
CA HIS A 193 -22.71 -4.42 -11.14
C HIS A 193 -22.10 -3.31 -12.02
N LYS A 194 -22.16 -2.04 -11.57
CA LYS A 194 -21.52 -0.88 -12.23
C LYS A 194 -22.00 -0.58 -13.66
N ASN A 195 -23.28 -0.86 -13.93
CA ASN A 195 -23.94 -0.49 -15.19
C ASN A 195 -24.77 0.81 -15.03
N LEU A 196 -25.62 1.10 -16.01
CA LEU A 196 -26.43 2.32 -16.11
C LEU A 196 -27.94 2.03 -16.03
N LEU A 197 -28.34 0.88 -15.47
CA LEU A 197 -29.73 0.43 -15.36
C LEU A 197 -30.54 1.41 -14.49
N THR A 198 -31.65 1.93 -15.01
CA THR A 198 -32.58 2.83 -14.28
C THR A 198 -33.78 2.11 -13.67
N SER A 199 -34.04 0.90 -14.14
CA SER A 199 -35.09 -0.03 -13.70
C SER A 199 -34.67 -1.46 -14.09
N VAL A 200 -35.32 -2.46 -13.49
CA VAL A 200 -35.19 -3.87 -13.87
C VAL A 200 -36.61 -4.45 -13.99
N PRO A 201 -36.97 -5.14 -15.09
CA PRO A 201 -38.30 -5.72 -15.26
C PRO A 201 -38.50 -6.96 -14.36
N VAL A 202 -39.75 -7.45 -14.28
CA VAL A 202 -40.11 -8.61 -13.44
C VAL A 202 -39.33 -9.86 -13.89
N ILE A 203 -38.32 -10.24 -13.10
CA ILE A 203 -37.48 -11.39 -13.36
C ILE A 203 -38.27 -12.67 -13.10
N LYS A 204 -38.33 -13.56 -14.11
CA LYS A 204 -39.00 -14.87 -14.03
C LYS A 204 -37.96 -15.96 -14.26
N SER A 205 -37.30 -16.41 -13.20
CA SER A 205 -36.29 -17.47 -13.30
C SER A 205 -36.34 -18.44 -12.14
N TYR A 206 -36.65 -19.70 -12.46
CA TYR A 206 -36.68 -20.82 -11.53
C TYR A 206 -35.29 -21.43 -11.23
N SER A 207 -34.24 -20.92 -11.87
CA SER A 207 -32.85 -21.37 -11.71
C SER A 207 -31.96 -20.34 -10.99
N LEU A 208 -32.32 -19.07 -10.98
CA LEU A 208 -31.50 -17.97 -10.44
C LEU A 208 -31.30 -18.11 -8.91
N GLU A 209 -30.04 -18.12 -8.47
CA GLU A 209 -29.61 -18.21 -7.07
C GLU A 209 -28.92 -16.92 -6.58
N LEU A 210 -28.26 -16.16 -7.47
CA LEU A 210 -27.62 -14.87 -7.18
C LEU A 210 -27.91 -13.82 -8.26
N LEU A 211 -28.21 -12.59 -7.81
CA LEU A 211 -28.37 -11.41 -8.68
C LEU A 211 -27.60 -10.19 -8.13
N GLY A 212 -26.62 -9.73 -8.90
CA GLY A 212 -25.78 -8.58 -8.58
C GLY A 212 -26.14 -7.33 -9.36
N LEU A 213 -26.80 -6.34 -8.74
CA LEU A 213 -27.27 -5.09 -9.38
C LEU A 213 -26.61 -3.81 -8.80
N ASN A 214 -25.56 -3.94 -7.98
CA ASN A 214 -24.88 -2.80 -7.34
C ASN A 214 -24.39 -1.72 -8.31
N ASP A 215 -24.21 -0.50 -7.80
CA ASP A 215 -23.61 0.66 -8.47
C ASP A 215 -24.37 1.13 -9.74
N ASN A 216 -25.59 0.65 -9.95
CA ASN A 216 -26.50 1.06 -11.04
C ASN A 216 -27.27 2.35 -10.68
N LYS A 217 -28.36 2.66 -11.37
CA LYS A 217 -29.18 3.87 -11.16
C LYS A 217 -30.67 3.51 -10.95
N ILE A 218 -30.93 2.31 -10.43
CA ILE A 218 -32.26 1.70 -10.33
C ILE A 218 -33.11 2.50 -9.33
N ARG A 219 -34.23 3.06 -9.80
CA ARG A 219 -35.15 3.87 -8.97
C ARG A 219 -36.28 3.05 -8.35
N SER A 220 -36.69 2.00 -9.03
CA SER A 220 -37.69 1.03 -8.56
C SER A 220 -37.29 -0.37 -9.04
N LEU A 221 -37.64 -1.37 -8.23
CA LEU A 221 -37.44 -2.78 -8.52
C LEU A 221 -38.78 -3.49 -8.36
N ASP A 222 -39.34 -4.00 -9.45
CA ASP A 222 -40.60 -4.73 -9.42
C ASP A 222 -40.31 -6.23 -9.22
N PHE A 223 -40.14 -6.59 -7.94
CA PHE A 223 -39.71 -7.93 -7.52
C PHE A 223 -40.90 -8.77 -7.06
N ASP A 224 -40.97 -10.03 -7.49
CA ASP A 224 -41.78 -11.07 -6.86
C ASP A 224 -40.89 -12.26 -6.55
N ALA A 225 -40.66 -12.53 -5.27
CA ALA A 225 -39.78 -13.61 -4.83
C ALA A 225 -40.32 -15.01 -5.22
N ARG A 226 -41.61 -15.13 -5.55
CA ARG A 226 -42.23 -16.37 -6.05
C ARG A 226 -41.93 -16.61 -7.54
N ALA A 227 -41.58 -15.57 -8.29
CA ALA A 227 -41.07 -15.66 -9.67
C ALA A 227 -39.56 -15.97 -9.73
N THR A 228 -38.86 -15.87 -8.59
CA THR A 228 -37.44 -16.23 -8.43
C THR A 228 -37.21 -17.14 -7.21
N PRO A 229 -37.90 -18.30 -7.11
CA PRO A 229 -38.00 -19.08 -5.87
C PRO A 229 -36.70 -19.71 -5.36
N LYS A 230 -35.61 -19.66 -6.13
CA LYS A 230 -34.26 -20.08 -5.72
C LYS A 230 -33.33 -18.94 -5.34
N LEU A 231 -33.70 -17.67 -5.54
CA LEU A 231 -32.80 -16.54 -5.32
C LEU A 231 -32.45 -16.45 -3.83
N ARG A 232 -31.16 -16.58 -3.53
CA ARG A 232 -30.60 -16.53 -2.16
C ARG A 232 -29.93 -15.21 -1.88
N GLU A 233 -29.30 -14.60 -2.89
CA GLU A 233 -28.49 -13.39 -2.72
C GLU A 233 -28.89 -12.31 -3.73
N LEU A 234 -29.28 -11.15 -3.21
CA LEU A 234 -29.65 -9.98 -4.01
C LEU A 234 -28.85 -8.76 -3.52
N TYR A 235 -28.03 -8.22 -4.42
CA TYR A 235 -27.19 -7.06 -4.15
C TYR A 235 -27.74 -5.86 -4.93
N LEU A 236 -28.15 -4.80 -4.22
CA LEU A 236 -28.74 -3.56 -4.74
C LEU A 236 -28.02 -2.30 -4.22
N ASP A 237 -26.82 -2.42 -3.66
CA ASP A 237 -26.01 -1.32 -3.14
C ASP A 237 -25.86 -0.19 -4.17
N ASN A 238 -25.82 1.06 -3.69
CA ASN A 238 -25.49 2.26 -4.47
C ASN A 238 -26.39 2.51 -5.70
N ASN A 239 -27.68 2.16 -5.59
CA ASN A 239 -28.73 2.46 -6.57
C ASN A 239 -29.45 3.79 -6.23
N LEU A 240 -30.72 3.94 -6.62
CA LEU A 240 -31.58 5.11 -6.33
C LEU A 240 -32.95 4.67 -5.78
N LEU A 241 -33.00 3.53 -5.09
CA LEU A 241 -34.23 2.90 -4.60
C LEU A 241 -34.80 3.64 -3.39
N THR A 242 -36.09 4.01 -3.46
CA THR A 242 -36.80 4.65 -2.34
C THR A 242 -37.72 3.70 -1.57
N PHE A 243 -38.23 2.65 -2.20
CA PHE A 243 -39.17 1.69 -1.61
C PHE A 243 -38.85 0.24 -2.03
N LEU A 244 -39.33 -0.72 -1.23
CA LEU A 244 -39.07 -2.14 -1.36
C LEU A 244 -40.32 -2.95 -0.99
N TYR A 245 -40.70 -3.91 -1.83
CA TYR A 245 -41.83 -4.82 -1.62
C TYR A 245 -41.56 -6.18 -2.32
N GLY A 246 -42.47 -7.15 -2.17
CA GLY A 246 -42.45 -8.38 -2.97
C GLY A 246 -41.48 -9.49 -2.52
N PHE A 247 -40.86 -9.35 -1.35
CA PHE A 247 -39.95 -10.34 -0.74
C PHE A 247 -40.66 -11.50 -0.02
N GLU A 248 -41.99 -11.43 0.11
CA GLU A 248 -42.82 -12.46 0.77
C GLU A 248 -42.81 -13.79 -0.01
N GLY A 249 -42.69 -14.92 0.70
CA GLY A 249 -42.74 -16.27 0.11
C GLY A 249 -41.49 -16.72 -0.67
N GLY A 250 -40.37 -15.99 -0.60
CA GLY A 250 -39.11 -16.32 -1.29
C GLY A 250 -38.05 -17.06 -0.46
N SER A 251 -36.96 -17.44 -1.13
CA SER A 251 -35.78 -18.10 -0.54
C SER A 251 -34.62 -17.15 -0.22
N LEU A 252 -34.84 -15.82 -0.24
CA LEU A 252 -33.80 -14.81 -0.16
C LEU A 252 -33.14 -14.75 1.24
N MET A 253 -31.88 -15.19 1.30
CA MET A 253 -31.06 -15.28 2.52
C MET A 253 -30.23 -14.03 2.80
N LYS A 254 -29.77 -13.32 1.75
CA LYS A 254 -28.94 -12.10 1.87
C LYS A 254 -29.47 -10.96 1.02
N LEU A 255 -29.53 -9.77 1.59
CA LEU A 255 -30.01 -8.56 0.92
C LEU A 255 -29.14 -7.35 1.30
N PHE A 256 -28.60 -6.64 0.30
CA PHE A 256 -27.71 -5.48 0.47
C PHE A 256 -28.28 -4.29 -0.31
N ILE A 257 -28.59 -3.15 0.34
CA ILE A 257 -29.33 -2.04 -0.29
C ILE A 257 -28.93 -0.67 0.31
N ASN A 258 -28.59 0.28 -0.56
CA ASN A 258 -28.28 1.66 -0.17
C ASN A 258 -29.18 2.66 -0.96
N VAL A 259 -29.31 3.90 -0.46
CA VAL A 259 -30.17 5.03 -0.92
C VAL A 259 -31.64 5.05 -0.41
N LEU A 260 -32.01 4.18 0.54
CA LEU A 260 -33.24 4.31 1.33
C LEU A 260 -33.23 5.56 2.23
N THR A 261 -34.38 6.22 2.34
CA THR A 261 -34.63 7.37 3.26
C THR A 261 -35.53 7.02 4.45
N GLU A 262 -36.20 5.86 4.40
CA GLU A 262 -37.18 5.40 5.40
C GLU A 262 -36.95 3.93 5.76
N ASN A 263 -37.50 3.49 6.90
CA ASN A 263 -37.41 2.09 7.32
C ASN A 263 -38.10 1.16 6.29
N PRO A 264 -37.40 0.19 5.68
CA PRO A 264 -38.02 -0.67 4.68
C PRO A 264 -39.11 -1.55 5.29
N ALA A 265 -40.27 -1.65 4.63
CA ALA A 265 -41.39 -2.51 5.02
C ALA A 265 -41.13 -4.00 4.70
N LEU A 266 -39.94 -4.48 5.07
CA LEU A 266 -39.40 -5.76 4.65
C LEU A 266 -40.02 -6.93 5.42
N ARG A 267 -40.44 -7.94 4.66
CA ARG A 267 -40.96 -9.22 5.15
C ARG A 267 -40.29 -10.37 4.38
N SER A 268 -39.66 -11.29 5.10
CA SER A 268 -39.07 -12.51 4.53
C SER A 268 -38.87 -13.56 5.61
N GLU A 269 -39.37 -14.77 5.36
CA GLU A 269 -39.21 -15.94 6.23
C GLU A 269 -37.82 -16.62 6.08
N SER A 270 -36.99 -16.17 5.13
CA SER A 270 -35.74 -16.80 4.72
C SER A 270 -34.50 -15.93 4.94
N LEU A 271 -34.65 -14.63 5.21
CA LEU A 271 -33.56 -13.67 5.31
C LEU A 271 -32.72 -13.87 6.58
N GLU A 272 -31.42 -14.13 6.41
CA GLU A 272 -30.42 -14.26 7.49
C GLU A 272 -29.51 -13.02 7.59
N ILE A 273 -29.25 -12.32 6.49
CA ILE A 273 -28.35 -11.16 6.44
C ILE A 273 -29.04 -9.97 5.76
N LEU A 274 -29.12 -8.84 6.45
CA LEU A 274 -29.57 -7.56 5.91
C LEU A 274 -28.48 -6.50 6.07
N SER A 275 -28.06 -5.90 4.95
CA SER A 275 -27.20 -4.72 4.91
C SER A 275 -28.00 -3.56 4.35
N ILE A 276 -28.31 -2.59 5.19
CA ILE A 276 -28.87 -1.29 4.82
C ILE A 276 -27.93 -0.17 5.27
N ASN A 277 -26.68 -0.28 4.83
CA ASN A 277 -25.62 0.71 5.04
C ASN A 277 -25.77 1.93 4.10
N ASN A 278 -24.98 3.00 4.31
CA ASN A 278 -24.88 4.15 3.39
C ASN A 278 -26.24 4.72 2.97
N ASN A 279 -27.13 4.87 3.95
CA ASN A 279 -28.54 5.21 3.78
C ASN A 279 -28.86 6.52 4.52
N SER A 280 -30.02 7.10 4.24
CA SER A 280 -30.48 8.33 4.89
C SER A 280 -31.62 8.05 5.89
N ILE A 281 -31.67 6.86 6.48
CA ILE A 281 -32.76 6.44 7.36
C ILE A 281 -32.57 7.07 8.76
N PRO A 282 -33.53 7.86 9.27
CA PRO A 282 -33.44 8.49 10.59
C PRO A 282 -34.08 7.66 11.72
N ILE A 283 -34.88 6.64 11.38
CA ILE A 283 -35.59 5.76 12.33
C ILE A 283 -35.65 4.35 11.72
N VAL A 284 -35.24 3.34 12.48
CA VAL A 284 -35.30 1.92 12.10
C VAL A 284 -36.10 1.12 13.13
N ARG A 285 -36.96 0.22 12.63
CA ARG A 285 -37.78 -0.71 13.41
C ARG A 285 -37.83 -2.06 12.72
N PHE A 286 -37.32 -3.09 13.41
CA PHE A 286 -37.41 -4.49 12.95
C PHE A 286 -37.98 -5.38 14.03
N ASP A 287 -38.91 -6.25 13.62
CA ASP A 287 -39.56 -7.26 14.44
C ASP A 287 -39.40 -8.63 13.78
N GLY A 288 -39.07 -9.63 14.59
CA GLY A 288 -38.92 -11.02 14.19
C GLY A 288 -40.20 -11.64 13.66
N SER A 289 -41.37 -11.00 13.84
CA SER A 289 -42.60 -11.39 13.13
C SER A 289 -42.49 -11.22 11.61
N THR A 290 -41.69 -10.27 11.11
CA THR A 290 -41.50 -10.05 9.66
C THR A 290 -40.22 -10.65 9.11
N THR A 291 -39.19 -10.84 9.95
CA THR A 291 -37.85 -11.31 9.55
C THR A 291 -37.28 -12.34 10.56
N PRO A 292 -37.97 -13.47 10.80
CA PRO A 292 -37.69 -14.38 11.93
C PRO A 292 -36.31 -15.02 11.93
N LYS A 293 -35.63 -15.11 10.76
CA LYS A 293 -34.31 -15.74 10.62
C LYS A 293 -33.15 -14.73 10.61
N LEU A 294 -33.40 -13.43 10.79
CA LEU A 294 -32.35 -12.41 10.67
C LEU A 294 -31.28 -12.58 11.76
N ARG A 295 -30.04 -12.82 11.32
CA ARG A 295 -28.85 -13.10 12.16
C ARG A 295 -27.80 -12.01 12.09
N LYS A 296 -27.64 -11.30 10.97
CA LYS A 296 -26.71 -10.17 10.84
C LYS A 296 -27.40 -8.94 10.26
N LEU A 297 -27.33 -7.82 10.97
CA LEU A 297 -27.92 -6.53 10.59
C LEU A 297 -26.84 -5.44 10.55
N TYR A 298 -26.63 -4.86 9.38
CA TYR A 298 -25.72 -3.74 9.16
C TYR A 298 -26.49 -2.47 8.82
N LEU A 299 -26.26 -1.43 9.63
CA LEU A 299 -26.93 -0.13 9.67
C LEU A 299 -25.91 1.03 9.60
N ASN A 300 -24.69 0.75 9.15
CA ASN A 300 -23.59 1.71 9.16
C ASN A 300 -23.86 2.88 8.21
N LYS A 301 -23.44 4.10 8.56
CA LYS A 301 -23.68 5.31 7.73
C LYS A 301 -25.17 5.53 7.46
N ASN A 302 -25.91 5.75 8.54
CA ASN A 302 -27.30 6.18 8.56
C ASN A 302 -27.45 7.47 9.40
N LEU A 303 -28.68 7.96 9.56
CA LEU A 303 -29.00 9.16 10.35
C LEU A 303 -29.58 8.81 11.73
N LEU A 304 -29.24 7.64 12.27
CA LEU A 304 -29.68 7.20 13.60
C LEU A 304 -29.01 8.06 14.68
N SER A 305 -29.81 8.64 15.57
CA SER A 305 -29.40 9.72 16.49
C SER A 305 -29.60 9.44 17.97
N SER A 306 -30.48 8.51 18.33
CA SER A 306 -30.85 8.21 19.72
C SER A 306 -31.52 6.84 19.86
N ALA A 307 -31.72 6.37 21.09
CA ALA A 307 -32.51 5.17 21.38
C ALA A 307 -33.88 5.14 20.68
N LEU A 308 -34.58 6.29 20.59
CA LEU A 308 -35.88 6.40 19.92
C LEU A 308 -35.83 6.16 18.39
N SER A 309 -34.63 6.27 17.79
CA SER A 309 -34.41 5.96 16.38
C SER A 309 -34.19 4.47 16.10
N LEU A 310 -34.07 3.60 17.10
CA LEU A 310 -33.79 2.17 16.88
C LEU A 310 -34.54 1.24 17.84
N SER A 311 -35.51 0.50 17.31
CA SER A 311 -36.26 -0.52 18.05
C SER A 311 -36.10 -1.89 17.38
N LEU A 312 -35.52 -2.86 18.12
CA LEU A 312 -35.18 -4.19 17.60
C LEU A 312 -35.76 -5.30 18.47
N SER A 313 -36.61 -6.13 17.89
CA SER A 313 -37.13 -7.36 18.47
C SER A 313 -36.71 -8.52 17.57
N LEU A 314 -35.47 -8.98 17.68
CA LEU A 314 -34.85 -9.93 16.75
C LEU A 314 -34.23 -11.12 17.50
N PRO A 315 -35.00 -12.20 17.75
CA PRO A 315 -34.59 -13.30 18.65
C PRO A 315 -33.43 -14.17 18.13
N ASN A 316 -33.02 -13.97 16.88
CA ASN A 316 -31.91 -14.68 16.23
C ASN A 316 -30.72 -13.79 15.86
N LEU A 317 -30.73 -12.50 16.22
CA LEU A 317 -29.66 -11.57 15.85
C LEU A 317 -28.35 -11.91 16.59
N GLU A 318 -27.30 -12.20 15.84
CA GLU A 318 -25.94 -12.51 16.31
C GLU A 318 -24.98 -11.32 16.13
N LEU A 319 -25.16 -10.51 15.08
CA LEU A 319 -24.33 -9.32 14.79
C LEU A 319 -25.20 -8.09 14.52
N LEU A 320 -24.89 -6.99 15.21
CA LEU A 320 -25.43 -5.65 14.96
C LEU A 320 -24.30 -4.65 14.73
N SER A 321 -24.35 -3.94 13.59
CA SER A 321 -23.35 -2.93 13.24
C SER A 321 -24.02 -1.58 12.97
N LEU A 322 -23.68 -0.58 13.79
CA LEU A 322 -24.23 0.79 13.82
C LEU A 322 -23.14 1.85 13.62
N LYS A 323 -22.01 1.48 13.00
CA LYS A 323 -20.84 2.35 12.83
C LYS A 323 -21.20 3.61 12.01
N ASP A 324 -20.44 4.68 12.17
CA ASP A 324 -20.57 5.91 11.36
C ASP A 324 -22.00 6.51 11.38
N ASN A 325 -22.68 6.49 12.53
CA ASN A 325 -23.99 7.12 12.72
C ASN A 325 -23.85 8.39 13.58
N ILE A 326 -24.96 9.01 13.97
CA ILE A 326 -24.99 10.22 14.81
C ILE A 326 -25.57 9.94 16.20
N LEU A 327 -25.42 8.70 16.70
CA LEU A 327 -26.00 8.26 17.98
C LEU A 327 -25.37 9.01 19.15
N ILE A 328 -26.18 9.80 19.87
CA ILE A 328 -25.77 10.53 21.09
C ILE A 328 -26.00 9.67 22.34
N SER A 329 -26.99 8.79 22.32
CA SER A 329 -27.28 7.82 23.39
C SER A 329 -28.00 6.58 22.84
N LEU A 330 -27.89 5.48 23.58
CA LEU A 330 -28.59 4.22 23.34
C LEU A 330 -29.20 3.70 24.64
N ASP A 331 -30.36 3.05 24.52
CA ASP A 331 -30.99 2.27 25.57
C ASP A 331 -31.02 0.82 25.09
N PHE A 332 -30.25 -0.04 25.75
CA PHE A 332 -30.14 -1.46 25.41
C PHE A 332 -31.27 -2.29 26.06
N GLU A 333 -31.96 -1.78 27.08
CA GLU A 333 -33.09 -2.48 27.72
C GLU A 333 -34.34 -2.44 26.84
N ALA A 334 -34.39 -1.52 25.88
CA ALA A 334 -35.44 -1.44 24.85
C ALA A 334 -35.32 -2.49 23.73
N TRP A 335 -34.30 -3.37 23.73
CA TRP A 335 -34.02 -4.32 22.64
C TRP A 335 -34.15 -5.79 23.07
N THR A 336 -34.85 -6.59 22.25
CA THR A 336 -35.01 -8.04 22.48
C THR A 336 -34.11 -8.82 21.51
N ILE A 337 -32.82 -8.89 21.82
CA ILE A 337 -31.77 -9.51 20.97
C ILE A 337 -30.86 -10.49 21.74
N PRO A 338 -31.40 -11.57 22.33
CA PRO A 338 -30.71 -12.43 23.32
C PRO A 338 -29.50 -13.23 22.79
N LYS A 339 -29.29 -13.27 21.48
CA LYS A 339 -28.17 -13.99 20.82
C LYS A 339 -27.05 -13.08 20.32
N LEU A 340 -27.07 -11.79 20.66
CA LEU A 340 -26.11 -10.81 20.15
C LEU A 340 -24.68 -11.10 20.65
N ARG A 341 -23.83 -11.58 19.74
CA ARG A 341 -22.40 -11.89 19.97
C ARG A 341 -21.47 -10.76 19.56
N GLU A 342 -21.81 -10.00 18.53
CA GLU A 342 -20.99 -8.92 17.98
C GLU A 342 -21.78 -7.59 17.95
N LEU A 343 -21.26 -6.54 18.59
CA LEU A 343 -21.83 -5.19 18.56
C LEU A 343 -20.80 -4.12 18.21
N TYR A 344 -21.05 -3.38 17.13
CA TYR A 344 -20.19 -2.30 16.65
C TYR A 344 -20.93 -0.95 16.66
N LEU A 345 -20.40 0.01 17.41
CA LEU A 345 -20.94 1.36 17.65
C LEU A 345 -19.93 2.47 17.27
N ASP A 346 -18.89 2.11 16.54
CA ASP A 346 -17.75 3.01 16.26
C ASP A 346 -18.14 4.26 15.47
N ASN A 347 -17.39 5.35 15.61
CA ASN A 347 -17.60 6.59 14.86
C ASN A 347 -19.03 7.15 15.08
N ASN A 348 -19.40 7.37 16.34
CA ASN A 348 -20.69 7.92 16.76
C ASN A 348 -20.48 9.10 17.73
N LEU A 349 -21.56 9.62 18.34
CA LEU A 349 -21.52 10.80 19.21
C LEU A 349 -21.80 10.47 20.69
N LEU A 350 -21.66 9.20 21.09
CA LEU A 350 -22.02 8.71 22.44
C LEU A 350 -21.17 9.42 23.50
N THR A 351 -21.81 10.05 24.49
CA THR A 351 -21.12 10.77 25.59
C THR A 351 -20.84 9.92 26.82
N SER A 352 -21.54 8.79 26.94
CA SER A 352 -21.34 7.71 27.91
C SER A 352 -21.51 6.36 27.21
N ALA A 353 -20.83 5.32 27.70
CA ALA A 353 -21.12 3.97 27.24
C ALA A 353 -22.43 3.46 27.87
N PRO A 354 -23.36 2.87 27.10
CA PRO A 354 -24.61 2.35 27.66
C PRO A 354 -24.36 1.10 28.52
N VAL A 355 -25.37 0.70 29.30
CA VAL A 355 -25.28 -0.47 30.19
C VAL A 355 -25.64 -1.73 29.41
N PHE A 356 -24.63 -2.53 29.05
CA PHE A 356 -24.85 -3.78 28.32
C PHE A 356 -25.24 -4.93 29.24
N LYS A 357 -26.31 -5.65 28.85
CA LYS A 357 -26.80 -6.86 29.50
C LYS A 357 -27.03 -7.92 28.42
N SER A 358 -26.06 -8.81 28.21
CA SER A 358 -26.16 -9.89 27.22
C SER A 358 -25.30 -11.07 27.65
N ASP A 359 -25.93 -12.22 27.88
CA ASP A 359 -25.26 -13.49 28.18
C ASP A 359 -24.45 -14.07 27.01
N SER A 360 -24.56 -13.48 25.81
CA SER A 360 -23.94 -13.97 24.58
C SER A 360 -22.95 -12.99 23.92
N LEU A 361 -22.77 -11.76 24.43
CA LEU A 361 -21.89 -10.76 23.81
C LEU A 361 -20.40 -11.13 23.98
N GLU A 362 -19.69 -11.24 22.85
CA GLU A 362 -18.29 -11.65 22.76
C GLU A 362 -17.38 -10.51 22.29
N ILE A 363 -17.84 -9.67 21.34
CA ILE A 363 -17.10 -8.53 20.79
C ILE A 363 -17.93 -7.25 20.96
N LEU A 364 -17.34 -6.23 21.57
CA LEU A 364 -17.92 -4.91 21.75
C LEU A 364 -16.95 -3.81 21.31
N SER A 365 -17.37 -3.01 20.34
CA SER A 365 -16.55 -1.96 19.73
C SER A 365 -17.27 -0.62 19.78
N ILE A 366 -16.71 0.36 20.50
CA ILE A 366 -17.31 1.69 20.74
C ILE A 366 -16.27 2.81 20.52
N ASN A 367 -15.42 2.63 19.51
CA ASN A 367 -14.29 3.51 19.25
C ASN A 367 -14.74 4.85 18.63
N ASN A 368 -13.89 5.87 18.67
CA ASN A 368 -14.16 7.19 18.04
C ASN A 368 -15.54 7.74 18.44
N ASN A 369 -15.73 7.91 19.74
CA ASN A 369 -16.96 8.46 20.33
C ASN A 369 -16.58 9.55 21.36
N ASN A 370 -17.58 10.19 21.97
CA ASN A 370 -17.38 11.25 22.96
C ASN A 370 -17.38 10.73 24.41
N ILE A 371 -17.06 9.44 24.62
CA ILE A 371 -17.31 8.77 25.91
C ILE A 371 -16.33 9.26 26.97
N THR A 372 -16.87 9.85 28.04
CA THR A 372 -16.11 10.36 29.19
C THR A 372 -16.05 9.37 30.35
N VAL A 373 -17.01 8.43 30.43
CA VAL A 373 -17.14 7.46 31.53
C VAL A 373 -17.74 6.14 31.04
N VAL A 374 -17.26 5.03 31.62
CA VAL A 374 -17.81 3.67 31.45
C VAL A 374 -18.11 3.10 32.83
N GLU A 375 -19.38 2.78 33.09
CA GLU A 375 -19.81 2.16 34.36
C GLU A 375 -19.64 0.63 34.31
N PHE A 376 -18.40 0.14 34.15
CA PHE A 376 -18.09 -1.29 33.96
C PHE A 376 -18.80 -2.23 34.94
N ASN A 377 -18.93 -1.83 36.20
CA ASN A 377 -19.57 -2.64 37.26
C ASN A 377 -21.11 -2.76 37.13
N LYS A 378 -21.74 -2.10 36.14
CA LYS A 378 -23.15 -2.31 35.76
C LYS A 378 -23.32 -3.27 34.58
N TRP A 379 -22.24 -3.61 33.87
CA TRP A 379 -22.31 -4.49 32.69
C TRP A 379 -22.49 -5.96 33.10
N ALA A 380 -23.37 -6.66 32.39
CA ALA A 380 -23.60 -8.09 32.52
C ALA A 380 -23.32 -8.78 31.17
N THR A 381 -22.03 -8.93 30.85
CA THR A 381 -21.53 -9.46 29.58
C THR A 381 -20.52 -10.60 29.81
N PRO A 382 -20.95 -11.77 30.32
CA PRO A 382 -20.06 -12.81 30.83
C PRO A 382 -19.16 -13.47 29.76
N GLN A 383 -19.50 -13.37 28.47
CA GLN A 383 -18.72 -13.96 27.37
C GLN A 383 -17.79 -12.98 26.65
N LEU A 384 -17.70 -11.72 27.12
CA LEU A 384 -16.96 -10.66 26.45
C LEU A 384 -15.46 -11.01 26.37
N GLN A 385 -14.97 -11.17 25.15
CA GLN A 385 -13.60 -11.53 24.78
C GLN A 385 -12.81 -10.33 24.26
N GLU A 386 -13.44 -9.43 23.50
CA GLU A 386 -12.79 -8.25 22.94
C GLU A 386 -13.58 -6.98 23.28
N LEU A 387 -12.90 -5.98 23.84
CA LEU A 387 -13.48 -4.68 24.15
C LEU A 387 -12.61 -3.56 23.58
N TYR A 388 -13.17 -2.80 22.64
CA TYR A 388 -12.53 -1.66 22.01
C TYR A 388 -13.22 -0.35 22.44
N LEU A 389 -12.46 0.52 23.09
CA LEU A 389 -12.87 1.83 23.61
C LEU A 389 -11.89 2.95 23.18
N HIS A 390 -11.09 2.71 22.14
CA HIS A 390 -10.06 3.63 21.70
C HIS A 390 -10.61 4.93 21.11
N HIS A 391 -9.79 5.99 21.11
CA HIS A 391 -10.18 7.31 20.59
C HIS A 391 -11.48 7.83 21.26
N ASN A 392 -11.49 7.87 22.59
CA ASN A 392 -12.56 8.42 23.42
C ASN A 392 -11.96 9.46 24.42
N PHE A 393 -12.74 9.88 25.41
CA PHE A 393 -12.36 10.90 26.40
C PHE A 393 -12.33 10.36 27.84
N LEU A 394 -12.08 9.05 28.01
CA LEU A 394 -11.99 8.42 29.32
C LEU A 394 -10.84 9.02 30.13
N THR A 395 -11.10 9.48 31.35
CA THR A 395 -10.09 10.07 32.26
C THR A 395 -9.61 9.11 33.35
N SER A 396 -10.37 8.04 33.59
CA SER A 396 -10.02 6.97 34.52
C SER A 396 -10.59 5.62 34.08
N VAL A 397 -9.92 4.53 34.46
CA VAL A 397 -10.46 3.16 34.32
C VAL A 397 -10.46 2.50 35.71
N PRO A 398 -11.64 2.24 36.31
CA PRO A 398 -11.74 1.62 37.62
C PRO A 398 -11.43 0.12 37.56
N ALA A 399 -11.26 -0.51 38.72
CA ALA A 399 -11.21 -1.97 38.79
C ALA A 399 -12.57 -2.59 38.37
N PHE A 400 -12.53 -3.55 37.44
CA PHE A 400 -13.71 -4.29 36.95
C PHE A 400 -13.37 -5.76 36.67
N GLN A 401 -14.41 -6.62 36.58
CA GLN A 401 -14.26 -8.05 36.32
C GLN A 401 -14.77 -8.42 34.92
N SER A 402 -13.94 -9.12 34.14
CA SER A 402 -14.42 -9.92 32.99
C SER A 402 -13.63 -11.22 32.88
N LYS A 403 -14.32 -12.35 33.07
CA LYS A 403 -13.69 -13.68 33.12
C LYS A 403 -13.18 -14.19 31.77
N ASN A 404 -13.64 -13.60 30.67
CA ASN A 404 -13.37 -14.06 29.31
C ASN A 404 -12.56 -13.07 28.46
N LEU A 405 -12.28 -11.85 28.95
CA LEU A 405 -11.63 -10.80 28.16
C LEU A 405 -10.20 -11.21 27.79
N GLU A 406 -9.91 -11.26 26.49
CA GLU A 406 -8.60 -11.58 25.91
C GLU A 406 -7.92 -10.32 25.33
N LEU A 407 -8.69 -9.31 24.88
CA LEU A 407 -8.19 -8.03 24.38
C LEU A 407 -8.94 -6.84 25.01
N LEU A 408 -8.18 -5.82 25.45
CA LEU A 408 -8.71 -4.54 25.92
C LEU A 408 -7.98 -3.37 25.23
N ASP A 409 -8.71 -2.57 24.46
CA ASP A 409 -8.21 -1.44 23.67
C ASP A 409 -8.67 -0.10 24.28
N LEU A 410 -7.74 0.67 24.85
CA LEU A 410 -7.99 1.91 25.60
C LEU A 410 -7.08 3.07 25.12
N ASN A 411 -6.43 2.94 23.97
CA ASN A 411 -5.54 3.95 23.43
C ASN A 411 -6.24 5.25 23.01
N ASP A 412 -5.46 6.32 22.86
CA ASP A 412 -5.89 7.66 22.41
C ASP A 412 -6.99 8.30 23.28
N ASN A 413 -7.10 7.84 24.54
CA ASN A 413 -7.99 8.38 25.55
C ASN A 413 -7.30 9.48 26.36
N LYS A 414 -7.81 9.84 27.54
CA LYS A 414 -7.25 10.89 28.41
C LYS A 414 -7.00 10.32 29.83
N ILE A 415 -6.72 9.03 29.91
CA ILE A 415 -6.67 8.27 31.17
C ILE A 415 -5.46 8.74 31.98
N MET A 416 -5.74 9.29 33.16
CA MET A 416 -4.73 9.69 34.17
C MET A 416 -4.66 8.66 35.31
N ASN A 417 -5.79 8.04 35.65
CA ASN A 417 -5.92 7.12 36.77
C ASN A 417 -6.32 5.71 36.30
N LEU A 418 -5.51 4.70 36.62
CA LEU A 418 -5.73 3.30 36.25
C LEU A 418 -5.74 2.43 37.51
N GLU A 419 -6.95 2.10 37.99
CA GLU A 419 -7.14 1.16 39.11
C GLU A 419 -7.14 -0.30 38.64
N PHE A 420 -7.36 -0.52 37.34
CA PHE A 420 -7.36 -1.84 36.72
C PHE A 420 -5.95 -2.46 36.70
N ASP A 421 -5.72 -3.41 37.61
CA ASP A 421 -4.51 -4.25 37.65
C ASP A 421 -4.65 -5.57 36.87
N GLY A 422 -5.84 -5.85 36.32
CA GLY A 422 -6.17 -7.05 35.56
C GLY A 422 -6.26 -8.36 36.36
N SER A 423 -6.19 -8.33 37.70
CA SER A 423 -6.35 -9.53 38.55
C SER A 423 -7.72 -10.21 38.39
N ALA A 424 -8.74 -9.48 37.91
CA ALA A 424 -10.08 -9.98 37.63
C ALA A 424 -10.33 -10.30 36.14
N THR A 425 -9.29 -10.26 35.29
CA THR A 425 -9.32 -10.61 33.86
C THR A 425 -8.27 -11.70 33.52
N PRO A 426 -8.44 -12.94 34.01
CA PRO A 426 -7.41 -14.00 33.94
C PRO A 426 -7.14 -14.52 32.52
N LYS A 427 -7.91 -14.08 31.53
CA LYS A 427 -7.70 -14.41 30.12
C LYS A 427 -6.94 -13.34 29.33
N LEU A 428 -6.70 -12.15 29.87
CA LEU A 428 -6.21 -11.00 29.10
C LEU A 428 -4.84 -11.28 28.47
N ARG A 429 -4.75 -11.18 27.13
CA ARG A 429 -3.56 -11.44 26.31
C ARG A 429 -2.97 -10.15 25.74
N LYS A 430 -3.81 -9.16 25.42
CA LYS A 430 -3.38 -7.84 24.94
C LYS A 430 -4.04 -6.71 25.72
N LEU A 431 -3.24 -5.75 26.17
CA LEU A 431 -3.69 -4.52 26.80
C LEU A 431 -3.01 -3.31 26.13
N ASN A 432 -3.82 -2.48 25.50
CA ASN A 432 -3.40 -1.27 24.79
C ASN A 432 -3.83 -0.03 25.57
N LEU A 433 -2.86 0.79 25.98
CA LEU A 433 -3.06 2.02 26.75
C LEU A 433 -2.30 3.22 26.13
N HIS A 434 -1.80 3.11 24.90
CA HIS A 434 -0.96 4.16 24.30
C HIS A 434 -1.67 5.50 24.08
N ASN A 435 -0.90 6.59 23.98
CA ASN A 435 -1.41 7.97 23.85
C ASN A 435 -2.48 8.31 24.91
N ASN A 436 -2.07 8.21 26.18
CA ASN A 436 -2.86 8.56 27.35
C ASN A 436 -2.04 9.49 28.27
N LEU A 437 -2.56 9.74 29.48
CA LEU A 437 -2.01 10.68 30.45
C LEU A 437 -1.51 9.99 31.73
N LEU A 438 -1.22 8.68 31.66
CA LEU A 438 -0.78 7.89 32.82
C LEU A 438 0.59 8.38 33.31
N ALA A 439 0.63 8.93 34.52
CA ALA A 439 1.88 9.24 35.22
C ALA A 439 2.39 8.06 36.08
N LEU A 440 1.47 7.20 36.50
CA LEU A 440 1.69 5.99 37.30
C LEU A 440 0.91 4.83 36.70
N VAL A 441 1.37 3.61 36.95
CA VAL A 441 0.71 2.35 36.54
C VAL A 441 0.65 1.40 37.74
N PRO A 442 -0.39 0.53 37.85
CA PRO A 442 -0.49 -0.44 38.93
C PRO A 442 0.49 -1.62 38.75
N GLU A 443 0.59 -2.47 39.77
CA GLU A 443 1.22 -3.78 39.63
C GLU A 443 0.31 -4.72 38.84
N PHE A 444 0.51 -4.86 37.53
CA PHE A 444 -0.33 -5.73 36.70
C PHE A 444 -0.22 -7.20 37.13
N LYS A 445 -1.38 -7.87 37.24
CA LYS A 445 -1.53 -9.27 37.69
C LYS A 445 -2.17 -10.16 36.61
N CYS A 446 -1.93 -9.79 35.35
CA CYS A 446 -2.50 -10.44 34.17
C CYS A 446 -1.70 -11.70 33.81
N GLU A 447 -2.10 -12.87 34.35
CA GLU A 447 -1.34 -14.14 34.20
C GLU A 447 -1.07 -14.57 32.75
N ARG A 448 -1.87 -14.11 31.79
CA ARG A 448 -1.79 -14.47 30.36
C ARG A 448 -1.38 -13.34 29.42
N LEU A 449 -1.02 -12.16 29.95
CA LEU A 449 -0.71 -11.00 29.12
C LEU A 449 0.56 -11.27 28.30
N GLU A 450 0.43 -11.17 26.98
CA GLU A 450 1.52 -11.36 26.01
C GLU A 450 2.03 -10.01 25.48
N ILE A 451 1.14 -9.04 25.30
CA ILE A 451 1.45 -7.70 24.76
C ILE A 451 0.90 -6.63 25.70
N LEU A 452 1.74 -5.69 26.12
CA LEU A 452 1.37 -4.50 26.88
C LEU A 452 1.94 -3.23 26.22
N ASP A 453 1.06 -2.35 25.76
CA ASP A 453 1.44 -1.05 25.20
C ASP A 453 1.07 0.10 26.14
N LEU A 454 2.09 0.75 26.69
CA LEU A 454 2.04 1.92 27.56
C LEU A 454 2.73 3.14 26.91
N SER A 455 2.96 3.11 25.59
CA SER A 455 3.70 4.16 24.88
C SER A 455 2.96 5.50 24.83
N ASP A 456 3.69 6.60 24.61
CA ASP A 456 3.14 7.98 24.55
C ASP A 456 2.27 8.36 25.78
N ASN A 457 2.67 7.87 26.95
CA ASN A 457 2.09 8.25 28.24
C ASN A 457 3.00 9.25 28.96
N LYS A 458 2.84 9.44 30.27
CA LYS A 458 3.59 10.42 31.07
C LYS A 458 4.30 9.72 32.24
N ILE A 459 4.61 8.43 32.08
CA ILE A 459 5.11 7.55 33.13
C ILE A 459 6.52 7.97 33.55
N THR A 460 6.71 8.15 34.85
CA THR A 460 8.01 8.48 35.47
C THR A 460 8.56 7.38 36.39
N SER A 461 7.70 6.45 36.83
CA SER A 461 8.11 5.34 37.72
C SER A 461 8.98 4.32 36.98
N THR A 462 10.07 3.89 37.63
CA THR A 462 11.06 2.93 37.09
C THR A 462 11.00 1.55 37.77
N VAL A 463 10.07 1.34 38.71
CA VAL A 463 9.98 0.13 39.54
C VAL A 463 8.83 -0.77 39.07
N PHE A 464 9.17 -1.85 38.35
CA PHE A 464 8.21 -2.78 37.74
C PHE A 464 8.22 -4.18 38.41
N HIS A 465 8.98 -4.33 39.51
CA HIS A 465 9.24 -5.61 40.18
C HIS A 465 8.02 -6.37 40.73
N GLY A 466 6.90 -5.70 41.00
CA GLY A 466 5.69 -6.34 41.56
C GLY A 466 4.81 -7.06 40.52
N TRP A 467 5.13 -6.93 39.23
CA TRP A 467 4.27 -7.41 38.14
C TRP A 467 4.21 -8.94 38.08
N LYS A 468 2.99 -9.48 37.89
CA LYS A 468 2.70 -10.91 37.72
C LYS A 468 2.16 -11.18 36.32
N THR A 469 3.01 -10.90 35.33
CA THR A 469 2.72 -11.05 33.89
C THR A 469 3.66 -12.08 33.25
N PRO A 470 3.64 -13.36 33.66
CA PRO A 470 4.65 -14.37 33.31
C PRO A 470 4.63 -14.80 31.84
N LYS A 471 3.72 -14.27 31.02
CA LYS A 471 3.61 -14.51 29.57
C LYS A 471 4.01 -13.31 28.71
N LEU A 472 4.41 -12.19 29.33
CA LEU A 472 4.66 -10.95 28.62
C LEU A 472 5.88 -11.08 27.69
N LYS A 473 5.64 -10.91 26.38
CA LYS A 473 6.62 -10.94 25.29
C LYS A 473 7.00 -9.54 24.83
N GLU A 474 6.02 -8.66 24.72
CA GLU A 474 6.20 -7.31 24.17
C GLU A 474 5.79 -6.26 25.21
N LEU A 475 6.70 -5.34 25.52
CA LEU A 475 6.46 -4.21 26.41
C LEU A 475 6.89 -2.90 25.75
N TYR A 476 5.91 -2.06 25.43
CA TYR A 476 6.13 -0.74 24.84
C TYR A 476 6.00 0.34 25.90
N LEU A 477 7.10 1.04 26.18
CA LEU A 477 7.24 2.13 27.15
C LEU A 477 7.85 3.39 26.49
N ASN A 478 8.00 3.40 25.17
CA ASN A 478 8.54 4.53 24.41
C ASN A 478 7.68 5.81 24.53
N LYS A 479 8.30 6.97 24.30
CA LYS A 479 7.71 8.32 24.44
C LYS A 479 7.12 8.60 25.84
N ASN A 480 7.70 8.05 26.90
CA ASN A 480 7.36 8.37 28.28
C ASN A 480 8.39 9.35 28.90
N LEU A 481 8.38 9.47 30.24
CA LEU A 481 9.23 10.36 31.01
C LEU A 481 10.22 9.58 31.92
N LEU A 482 10.56 8.33 31.55
CA LEU A 482 11.49 7.48 32.30
C LEU A 482 12.90 8.07 32.30
N THR A 483 13.56 8.06 33.46
CA THR A 483 14.91 8.63 33.68
C THR A 483 16.02 7.59 33.84
N SER A 484 15.67 6.33 34.13
CA SER A 484 16.57 5.17 34.05
C SER A 484 15.91 4.06 33.21
N VAL A 485 16.68 3.04 32.83
CA VAL A 485 16.09 1.77 32.39
C VAL A 485 15.21 1.21 33.52
N PRO A 486 13.98 0.72 33.25
CA PRO A 486 13.09 0.19 34.27
C PRO A 486 13.54 -1.18 34.78
N ALA A 487 13.47 -1.37 36.09
CA ALA A 487 13.86 -2.61 36.75
C ALA A 487 12.68 -3.60 36.78
N PHE A 488 12.80 -4.68 36.00
CA PHE A 488 11.72 -5.61 35.62
C PHE A 488 12.24 -7.06 35.48
N GLN A 489 11.36 -8.05 35.70
CA GLN A 489 11.65 -9.48 35.53
C GLN A 489 10.59 -10.13 34.62
N SER A 490 11.00 -10.79 33.53
CA SER A 490 10.17 -11.72 32.77
C SER A 490 11.01 -12.74 32.00
N ASP A 491 10.76 -14.02 32.29
CA ASP A 491 11.38 -15.16 31.61
C ASP A 491 10.90 -15.33 30.15
N ASN A 492 9.99 -14.46 29.68
CA ASN A 492 9.35 -14.53 28.37
C ASN A 492 9.38 -13.22 27.56
N LEU A 493 9.98 -12.13 28.05
CA LEU A 493 10.05 -10.88 27.29
C LEU A 493 11.00 -11.05 26.09
N GLU A 494 10.51 -10.75 24.89
CA GLU A 494 11.22 -10.82 23.61
C GLU A 494 11.51 -9.43 23.03
N LEU A 495 10.65 -8.43 23.30
CA LEU A 495 10.81 -7.04 22.85
C LEU A 495 10.59 -6.05 24.01
N LEU A 496 11.50 -5.09 24.15
CA LEU A 496 11.41 -3.96 25.08
C LEU A 496 11.67 -2.63 24.36
N SER A 497 10.65 -1.78 24.27
CA SER A 497 10.75 -0.46 23.64
C SER A 497 10.76 0.66 24.69
N LEU A 498 11.85 1.43 24.71
CA LEU A 498 12.14 2.50 25.67
C LEU A 498 12.58 3.81 24.99
N ASN A 499 12.45 3.92 23.67
CA ASN A 499 12.89 5.10 22.93
C ASN A 499 12.07 6.38 23.26
N ASP A 500 12.61 7.54 22.90
CA ASP A 500 12.00 8.87 23.11
C ASP A 500 11.70 9.23 24.59
N ASN A 501 12.30 8.50 25.54
CA ASN A 501 12.24 8.76 26.98
C ASN A 501 13.28 9.82 27.41
N LYS A 502 13.64 9.86 28.69
CA LYS A 502 14.62 10.79 29.28
C LYS A 502 15.74 10.03 30.01
N ILE A 503 16.01 8.79 29.58
CA ILE A 503 16.90 7.84 30.28
C ILE A 503 18.34 8.35 30.26
N THR A 504 18.95 8.50 31.43
CA THR A 504 20.34 8.95 31.60
C THR A 504 21.27 7.82 32.06
N SER A 505 20.77 6.84 32.83
CA SER A 505 21.53 5.65 33.26
C SER A 505 21.04 4.36 32.60
N PHE A 506 22.00 3.51 32.22
CA PHE A 506 21.76 2.16 31.70
C PHE A 506 21.91 1.15 32.85
N GLU A 507 20.80 0.84 33.51
CA GLU A 507 20.71 -0.09 34.64
C GLU A 507 19.91 -1.33 34.20
N PHE A 508 20.54 -2.20 33.41
CA PHE A 508 19.92 -3.35 32.77
C PHE A 508 20.57 -4.67 33.22
N ASP A 509 19.83 -5.53 33.93
CA ASP A 509 20.24 -6.92 34.18
C ASP A 509 19.54 -7.86 33.19
N ALA A 510 20.28 -8.26 32.15
CA ALA A 510 19.79 -9.18 31.13
C ALA A 510 19.34 -10.55 31.68
N ARG A 511 19.79 -10.96 32.88
CA ARG A 511 19.33 -12.20 33.54
C ARG A 511 17.89 -12.10 34.01
N ALA A 512 17.36 -10.89 34.18
CA ALA A 512 15.96 -10.66 34.50
C ALA A 512 15.03 -10.73 33.27
N THR A 513 15.58 -10.58 32.07
CA THR A 513 14.86 -10.74 30.79
C THR A 513 15.62 -11.69 29.84
N PRO A 514 15.79 -12.99 30.20
CA PRO A 514 16.71 -13.90 29.54
C PRO A 514 16.35 -14.25 28.08
N LYS A 515 15.17 -13.86 27.59
CA LYS A 515 14.74 -14.04 26.20
C LYS A 515 14.71 -12.75 25.37
N LEU A 516 15.16 -11.61 25.90
CA LEU A 516 15.04 -10.34 25.20
C LEU A 516 15.85 -10.35 23.90
N ARG A 517 15.16 -10.22 22.76
CA ARG A 517 15.73 -10.21 21.40
C ARG A 517 15.92 -8.78 20.88
N GLU A 518 15.02 -7.87 21.24
CA GLU A 518 15.02 -6.49 20.73
C GLU A 518 14.95 -5.47 21.88
N LEU A 519 15.92 -4.55 21.93
CA LEU A 519 15.99 -3.48 22.92
C LEU A 519 16.17 -2.12 22.23
N TYR A 520 15.11 -1.29 22.27
CA TYR A 520 15.10 0.04 21.67
C TYR A 520 15.28 1.12 22.74
N LEU A 521 16.44 1.78 22.76
CA LEU A 521 16.83 2.84 23.69
C LEU A 521 17.16 4.16 22.99
N HIS A 522 16.86 4.28 21.70
CA HIS A 522 17.16 5.47 20.92
C HIS A 522 16.41 6.73 21.40
N ARG A 523 16.90 7.93 21.08
CA ARG A 523 16.27 9.20 21.46
C ARG A 523 16.14 9.39 22.98
N ASN A 524 17.21 9.04 23.69
CA ASN A 524 17.35 9.19 25.14
C ASN A 524 18.53 10.13 25.49
N LEU A 525 19.00 10.08 26.74
CA LEU A 525 20.03 10.96 27.27
C LEU A 525 21.24 10.17 27.81
N LEU A 526 21.42 8.91 27.37
CA LEU A 526 22.51 8.03 27.79
C LEU A 526 23.86 8.64 27.42
N THR A 527 24.79 8.65 28.37
CA THR A 527 26.17 9.17 28.18
C THR A 527 27.22 8.06 28.05
N SER A 528 26.91 6.87 28.56
CA SER A 528 27.72 5.65 28.41
C SER A 528 26.84 4.41 28.47
N VAL A 529 27.36 3.27 28.02
CA VAL A 529 26.73 1.95 28.22
C VAL A 529 27.75 1.00 28.88
N PRO A 530 27.52 0.56 30.14
CA PRO A 530 28.44 -0.32 30.86
C PRO A 530 28.46 -1.74 30.29
N ALA A 531 29.40 -2.57 30.74
CA ALA A 531 29.50 -3.96 30.32
C ALA A 531 28.32 -4.80 30.84
N PHE A 532 27.58 -5.47 29.94
CA PHE A 532 26.50 -6.39 30.27
C PHE A 532 26.48 -7.58 29.29
N GLN A 533 26.01 -8.74 29.75
CA GLN A 533 26.02 -9.99 28.96
C GLN A 533 24.61 -10.46 28.61
N SER A 534 24.36 -10.83 27.35
CA SER A 534 23.10 -11.43 26.89
C SER A 534 23.33 -12.54 25.86
N ASP A 535 22.74 -13.69 26.12
CA ASP A 535 22.68 -14.85 25.23
C ASP A 535 21.45 -14.82 24.28
N SER A 536 20.65 -13.75 24.29
CA SER A 536 19.38 -13.63 23.56
C SER A 536 19.24 -12.41 22.65
N LEU A 537 19.91 -11.29 22.96
CA LEU A 537 19.71 -10.03 22.25
C LEU A 537 20.24 -10.09 20.81
N GLU A 538 19.37 -9.77 19.85
CA GLU A 538 19.62 -9.74 18.40
C GLU A 538 19.68 -8.31 17.86
N LEU A 539 18.95 -7.35 18.45
CA LEU A 539 18.96 -5.94 18.06
C LEU A 539 19.13 -5.02 19.28
N LEU A 540 20.08 -4.07 19.18
CA LEU A 540 20.31 -3.02 20.16
C LEU A 540 20.29 -1.64 19.49
N GLY A 541 19.23 -0.86 19.73
CA GLY A 541 19.05 0.48 19.18
C GLY A 541 19.45 1.56 20.18
N LEU A 542 20.61 2.21 19.98
CA LEU A 542 21.19 3.23 20.85
C LEU A 542 21.40 4.58 20.15
N ASN A 543 20.93 4.74 18.91
CA ASN A 543 21.02 5.97 18.14
C ASN A 543 20.34 7.17 18.83
N ASP A 544 20.66 8.40 18.41
CA ASP A 544 20.10 9.64 18.97
C ASP A 544 20.27 9.75 20.51
N ASN A 545 21.49 9.51 21.02
CA ASN A 545 21.82 9.61 22.45
C ASN A 545 23.03 10.56 22.65
N LYS A 546 23.69 10.51 23.80
CA LYS A 546 24.89 11.32 24.14
C LYS A 546 26.10 10.44 24.44
N ILE A 547 26.13 9.22 23.91
CA ILE A 547 27.09 8.19 24.28
C ILE A 547 28.49 8.61 23.82
N THR A 548 29.42 8.75 24.78
CA THR A 548 30.85 9.01 24.52
C THR A 548 31.69 7.73 24.52
N SER A 549 31.21 6.68 25.19
CA SER A 549 31.89 5.38 25.33
C SER A 549 30.91 4.25 25.67
N PHE A 550 31.29 3.01 25.34
CA PHE A 550 30.63 1.79 25.80
C PHE A 550 31.69 0.75 26.20
N GLU A 551 31.32 -0.17 27.10
CA GLU A 551 32.29 -1.06 27.77
C GLU A 551 32.15 -2.55 27.40
N PHE A 552 31.22 -2.92 26.53
CA PHE A 552 30.99 -4.31 26.07
C PHE A 552 31.61 -4.59 24.68
N ASP A 553 32.00 -5.85 24.42
CA ASP A 553 32.29 -6.39 23.09
C ASP A 553 31.17 -7.37 22.69
N ALA A 554 31.05 -7.74 21.42
CA ALA A 554 30.02 -8.68 20.96
C ALA A 554 30.15 -10.10 21.55
N ARG A 555 31.26 -10.41 22.23
CA ARG A 555 31.42 -11.63 23.05
C ARG A 555 30.46 -11.69 24.23
N ASP A 556 30.06 -10.52 24.73
CA ASP A 556 29.10 -10.35 25.82
C ASP A 556 27.66 -10.43 25.30
N ILE A 557 27.40 -9.94 24.08
CA ILE A 557 26.08 -9.95 23.42
C ILE A 557 26.08 -10.90 22.21
N ARG A 558 26.14 -12.21 22.48
CA ARG A 558 26.57 -13.24 21.51
C ARG A 558 25.67 -13.42 20.28
N LYS A 559 24.41 -12.96 20.35
CA LYS A 559 23.44 -13.05 19.24
C LYS A 559 23.25 -11.73 18.50
N LEU A 560 23.98 -10.67 18.84
CA LEU A 560 23.74 -9.33 18.29
C LEU A 560 23.94 -9.29 16.77
N ARG A 561 22.83 -9.17 16.03
CA ARG A 561 22.77 -9.06 14.57
C ARG A 561 22.75 -7.60 14.12
N GLU A 562 22.15 -6.72 14.90
CA GLU A 562 22.07 -5.29 14.59
C GLU A 562 22.48 -4.40 15.76
N LEU A 563 23.41 -3.47 15.51
CA LEU A 563 23.83 -2.43 16.44
C LEU A 563 23.74 -1.05 15.78
N HIS A 564 22.85 -0.21 16.32
CA HIS A 564 22.59 1.15 15.85
C HIS A 564 23.08 2.16 16.90
N LEU A 565 24.07 2.98 16.54
CA LEU A 565 24.79 3.93 17.40
C LEU A 565 24.91 5.33 16.76
N GLU A 566 24.15 5.61 15.72
CA GLU A 566 24.14 6.89 14.99
C GLU A 566 23.80 8.07 15.90
N ASN A 567 24.18 9.29 15.51
CA ASN A 567 23.81 10.53 16.20
C ASN A 567 24.20 10.53 17.69
N ASN A 568 25.43 10.07 17.99
CA ASN A 568 26.02 10.03 19.32
C ASN A 568 27.33 10.85 19.39
N LEU A 569 28.09 10.72 20.48
CA LEU A 569 29.30 11.51 20.78
C LEU A 569 30.59 10.66 20.84
N LEU A 570 30.60 9.46 20.24
CA LEU A 570 31.77 8.57 20.23
C LEU A 570 32.95 9.24 19.52
N THR A 571 34.10 9.34 20.18
CA THR A 571 35.34 9.92 19.61
C THR A 571 36.27 8.89 18.97
N THR A 572 36.08 7.62 19.30
CA THR A 572 36.84 6.45 18.83
C THR A 572 35.92 5.24 18.81
N PHE A 573 36.22 4.22 17.99
CA PHE A 573 35.51 2.93 18.05
C PHE A 573 36.50 1.75 18.17
N PRO A 574 36.32 0.85 19.15
CA PRO A 574 37.23 -0.27 19.42
C PRO A 574 37.04 -1.45 18.45
N ALA A 575 37.97 -2.41 18.49
CA ALA A 575 37.95 -3.60 17.64
C ALA A 575 36.86 -4.62 18.05
N PHE A 576 35.72 -4.53 17.38
CA PHE A 576 34.52 -5.31 17.67
C PHE A 576 34.57 -6.73 17.06
N LYS A 577 34.19 -7.75 17.85
CA LYS A 577 34.40 -9.17 17.52
C LYS A 577 33.11 -9.98 17.60
N SER A 578 32.26 -9.88 16.57
CA SER A 578 30.98 -10.61 16.51
C SER A 578 30.92 -11.72 15.46
N ASP A 579 30.64 -12.94 15.88
CA ASP A 579 30.28 -14.03 14.96
C ASP A 579 28.83 -13.93 14.45
N THR A 580 28.04 -12.93 14.86
CA THR A 580 26.60 -12.81 14.55
C THR A 580 26.15 -11.46 13.96
N LEU A 581 26.97 -10.41 14.05
CA LEU A 581 26.61 -9.05 13.59
C LEU A 581 26.49 -8.99 12.07
N GLU A 582 25.33 -8.53 11.58
CA GLU A 582 25.01 -8.35 10.16
C GLU A 582 24.86 -6.86 9.77
N ARG A 583 24.47 -5.98 10.71
CA ARG A 583 24.40 -4.51 10.53
C ARG A 583 25.09 -3.75 11.66
N LEU A 584 25.92 -2.78 11.29
CA LEU A 584 26.57 -1.84 12.22
C LEU A 584 26.45 -0.40 11.70
N ARG A 585 25.89 0.50 12.50
CA ARG A 585 25.69 1.91 12.15
C ARG A 585 26.33 2.84 13.18
N LEU A 586 27.25 3.69 12.74
CA LEU A 586 28.06 4.61 13.55
C LEU A 586 27.97 6.08 13.08
N ASP A 587 26.96 6.39 12.26
CA ASP A 587 26.88 7.65 11.52
C ASP A 587 26.76 8.88 12.44
N ASN A 588 27.22 10.05 11.98
CA ASN A 588 27.10 11.35 12.67
C ASN A 588 27.75 11.46 14.07
N ASN A 589 28.66 10.54 14.41
CA ASN A 589 29.42 10.57 15.66
C ASN A 589 30.61 11.56 15.58
N LYS A 590 31.63 11.40 16.41
CA LYS A 590 32.86 12.22 16.43
C LYS A 590 34.11 11.36 16.26
N ILE A 591 33.95 10.18 15.64
CA ILE A 591 34.99 9.15 15.52
C ILE A 591 36.14 9.67 14.67
N ALA A 592 37.29 9.90 15.30
CA ALA A 592 38.52 10.34 14.62
C ALA A 592 39.41 9.16 14.23
N ASP A 593 39.36 8.06 14.99
CA ASP A 593 40.09 6.83 14.68
C ASP A 593 39.27 5.58 15.05
N VAL A 594 39.56 4.49 14.35
CA VAL A 594 38.97 3.15 14.56
C VAL A 594 40.12 2.16 14.67
N GLU A 595 40.10 1.33 15.71
CA GLU A 595 41.13 0.33 15.95
C GLU A 595 41.24 -0.62 14.73
N GLU A 596 42.37 -0.61 14.00
CA GLU A 596 42.49 -1.35 12.73
C GLU A 596 42.86 -2.83 12.90
N GLU A 597 43.31 -3.25 14.09
CA GLU A 597 43.63 -4.66 14.38
C GLU A 597 42.50 -5.34 15.15
N GLY A 598 42.47 -6.68 15.13
CA GLY A 598 41.57 -7.47 15.98
C GLY A 598 40.10 -7.60 15.56
N TRP A 599 39.60 -6.84 14.58
CA TRP A 599 38.23 -7.01 14.06
C TRP A 599 37.97 -8.44 13.57
N ALA A 600 36.85 -9.04 14.01
CA ALA A 600 36.50 -10.43 13.69
C ALA A 600 35.09 -10.61 13.11
N SER A 601 34.38 -9.52 12.79
CA SER A 601 32.97 -9.53 12.43
C SER A 601 32.67 -10.04 11.01
N GLN A 602 32.93 -11.33 10.76
CA GLN A 602 32.87 -11.96 9.43
C GLN A 602 31.45 -12.06 8.82
N ASN A 603 30.39 -11.86 9.60
CA ASN A 603 29.00 -11.84 9.12
C ASN A 603 28.46 -10.44 8.78
N LEU A 604 29.24 -9.38 8.99
CA LEU A 604 28.81 -8.00 8.77
C LEU A 604 28.56 -7.73 7.29
N ARG A 605 27.31 -7.39 6.94
CA ARG A 605 26.83 -7.10 5.58
C ARG A 605 26.72 -5.60 5.32
N ASP A 606 26.26 -4.85 6.30
CA ASP A 606 25.89 -3.44 6.18
C ASP A 606 26.64 -2.62 7.24
N PHE A 607 27.65 -1.86 6.82
CA PHE A 607 28.50 -1.06 7.72
C PHE A 607 28.51 0.41 7.32
N SER A 608 28.10 1.28 8.24
CA SER A 608 28.01 2.73 8.03
C SER A 608 28.74 3.51 9.12
N ILE A 609 29.53 4.49 8.72
CA ILE A 609 30.33 5.38 9.59
C ILE A 609 30.38 6.82 9.01
N GLU A 610 29.35 7.22 8.28
CA GLU A 610 29.27 8.54 7.62
C GLU A 610 29.29 9.70 8.63
N ASN A 611 29.68 10.90 8.17
CA ASN A 611 29.76 12.12 9.00
C ASN A 611 30.66 12.02 10.25
N ASN A 612 31.74 11.22 10.18
CA ASN A 612 32.75 11.11 11.23
C ASN A 612 34.10 11.74 10.80
N PRO A 613 34.83 12.46 11.67
CA PRO A 613 36.07 13.16 11.35
C PRO A 613 37.30 12.24 11.25
N LEU A 614 37.21 11.13 10.51
CA LEU A 614 38.26 10.10 10.45
C LEU A 614 39.59 10.65 9.93
N LEU A 615 40.68 10.32 10.62
CA LEU A 615 42.05 10.71 10.27
C LEU A 615 42.62 9.92 9.06
N LYS A 616 42.08 8.71 8.82
CA LYS A 616 42.52 7.78 7.78
C LYS A 616 41.35 6.91 7.31
N PHE A 617 41.48 6.33 6.12
CA PHE A 617 40.53 5.32 5.63
C PHE A 617 40.75 4.00 6.40
N PRO A 618 39.69 3.37 6.97
CA PRO A 618 39.82 2.23 7.90
C PRO A 618 40.09 0.90 7.17
N SER A 619 41.25 0.80 6.52
CA SER A 619 41.64 -0.35 5.69
C SER A 619 41.78 -1.67 6.46
N GLY A 620 42.32 -1.64 7.68
CA GLY A 620 42.48 -2.83 8.53
C GLY A 620 41.14 -3.44 8.96
N VAL A 621 40.15 -2.58 9.24
CA VAL A 621 38.77 -2.99 9.56
C VAL A 621 38.16 -3.75 8.38
N ILE A 622 38.17 -3.14 7.20
CA ILE A 622 37.54 -3.66 5.98
C ILE A 622 38.13 -5.02 5.56
N LYS A 623 39.43 -5.23 5.80
CA LYS A 623 40.17 -6.48 5.53
C LYS A 623 39.51 -7.74 6.11
N GLY A 624 38.81 -7.62 7.24
CA GLY A 624 38.14 -8.75 7.90
C GLY A 624 36.72 -9.05 7.40
N LEU A 625 36.06 -8.13 6.70
CA LEU A 625 34.61 -8.13 6.48
C LEU A 625 34.20 -8.92 5.23
N LYS A 626 34.36 -10.24 5.27
CA LYS A 626 34.19 -11.16 4.11
C LYS A 626 32.77 -11.33 3.57
N LYS A 627 31.74 -10.84 4.27
CA LYS A 627 30.33 -10.82 3.81
C LYS A 627 29.77 -9.42 3.59
N LEU A 628 30.63 -8.40 3.59
CA LEU A 628 30.21 -7.01 3.44
C LEU A 628 29.56 -6.79 2.06
N GLU A 629 28.28 -6.44 2.08
CA GLU A 629 27.47 -6.09 0.91
C GLU A 629 27.53 -4.58 0.66
N LYS A 630 27.47 -3.77 1.73
CA LYS A 630 27.31 -2.32 1.66
C LYS A 630 28.22 -1.64 2.69
N PHE A 631 29.03 -0.68 2.22
CA PHE A 631 29.90 0.16 3.04
C PHE A 631 29.65 1.64 2.79
N TYR A 632 29.48 2.41 3.86
CA TYR A 632 29.15 3.84 3.81
C TYR A 632 30.12 4.64 4.68
N CYS A 633 30.85 5.58 4.05
CA CYS A 633 31.75 6.52 4.70
C CYS A 633 31.77 7.86 3.93
N SER A 634 30.59 8.41 3.64
CA SER A 634 30.48 9.79 3.14
C SER A 634 30.79 10.79 4.25
N ARG A 635 31.33 11.98 3.89
CA ARG A 635 31.64 13.06 4.84
C ARG A 635 32.62 12.63 5.96
N CYS A 636 33.50 11.67 5.64
CA CYS A 636 34.46 11.05 6.55
C CYS A 636 35.81 11.79 6.67
N ASN A 637 35.95 13.02 6.13
CA ASN A 637 37.21 13.79 6.08
C ASN A 637 38.41 13.11 5.38
N ILE A 638 38.20 12.03 4.60
CA ILE A 638 39.28 11.26 3.97
C ILE A 638 39.95 12.08 2.84
N SER A 639 41.23 12.43 2.99
CA SER A 639 41.97 13.29 2.05
C SER A 639 42.68 12.55 0.91
N SER A 640 42.97 11.26 1.09
CA SER A 640 43.53 10.38 0.06
C SER A 640 43.30 8.91 0.39
N ILE A 641 43.32 8.05 -0.62
CA ILE A 641 43.25 6.59 -0.44
C ILE A 641 44.53 5.96 -0.98
N LEU A 642 45.17 5.12 -0.14
CA LEU A 642 46.38 4.38 -0.50
C LEU A 642 46.10 3.35 -1.60
N SER A 643 47.14 2.92 -2.33
CA SER A 643 47.03 1.92 -3.40
C SER A 643 46.52 0.56 -2.91
N THR A 644 46.60 0.30 -1.60
CA THR A 644 46.03 -0.88 -0.92
C THR A 644 44.61 -0.65 -0.38
N GLY A 645 44.13 0.60 -0.26
CA GLY A 645 42.96 0.95 0.55
C GLY A 645 41.69 0.17 0.19
N LEU A 646 41.28 0.18 -1.09
CA LEU A 646 40.15 -0.62 -1.57
C LEU A 646 40.58 -1.98 -2.16
N LEU A 647 41.85 -2.38 -2.02
CA LEU A 647 42.28 -3.77 -2.26
C LEU A 647 41.91 -4.69 -1.09
N GLU A 648 41.72 -4.15 0.11
CA GLU A 648 41.39 -4.92 1.31
C GLU A 648 39.91 -5.35 1.38
N PHE A 649 39.06 -4.95 0.44
CA PHE A 649 37.69 -5.48 0.34
C PHE A 649 37.72 -6.96 -0.13
N GLN A 650 37.73 -7.89 0.82
CA GLN A 650 37.77 -9.34 0.54
C GLN A 650 36.38 -9.96 0.29
N SER A 651 35.30 -9.19 0.40
CA SER A 651 33.93 -9.71 0.28
C SER A 651 33.58 -10.21 -1.13
N GLU A 652 32.86 -11.33 -1.18
CA GLU A 652 32.26 -11.86 -2.41
C GLU A 652 30.99 -11.11 -2.83
N ALA A 653 30.29 -10.52 -1.85
CA ALA A 653 28.94 -9.97 -1.99
C ALA A 653 28.90 -8.43 -2.10
N LEU A 654 30.04 -7.75 -2.28
CA LEU A 654 30.12 -6.29 -2.20
C LEU A 654 29.38 -5.58 -3.34
N GLU A 655 28.20 -5.07 -3.04
CA GLU A 655 27.32 -4.32 -3.94
C GLU A 655 27.64 -2.82 -3.99
N LEU A 656 27.98 -2.21 -2.85
CA LEU A 656 28.05 -0.74 -2.72
C LEU A 656 29.19 -0.27 -1.80
N VAL A 657 29.96 0.72 -2.29
CA VAL A 657 30.96 1.48 -1.51
C VAL A 657 30.68 2.98 -1.69
N SER A 658 30.24 3.65 -0.63
CA SER A 658 29.93 5.10 -0.63
C SER A 658 31.00 5.90 0.11
N LEU A 659 31.60 6.87 -0.59
CA LEU A 659 32.72 7.72 -0.12
C LEU A 659 32.48 9.19 -0.49
N ARG A 660 31.22 9.63 -0.58
CA ARG A 660 30.83 10.97 -1.06
C ARG A 660 31.34 12.09 -0.15
N HIS A 661 31.44 13.31 -0.66
CA HIS A 661 31.72 14.52 0.15
C HIS A 661 32.98 14.39 1.04
N ASN A 662 34.02 13.70 0.57
CA ASN A 662 35.30 13.56 1.25
C ASN A 662 36.36 14.48 0.59
N GLY A 663 37.54 14.59 1.19
CA GLY A 663 38.65 15.38 0.66
C GLY A 663 39.52 14.64 -0.36
N ILE A 664 39.06 13.55 -0.99
CA ILE A 664 39.94 12.63 -1.75
C ILE A 664 40.46 13.33 -3.00
N SER A 665 41.67 13.90 -2.90
CA SER A 665 42.32 14.61 -4.01
C SER A 665 43.04 13.67 -4.98
N ARG A 666 43.43 12.48 -4.51
CA ARG A 666 44.18 11.47 -5.27
C ARG A 666 43.75 10.06 -4.89
N LEU A 667 43.38 9.28 -5.90
CA LEU A 667 43.38 7.82 -5.86
C LEU A 667 44.71 7.33 -6.45
N LYS A 668 45.48 6.54 -5.70
CA LYS A 668 46.73 5.94 -6.23
C LYS A 668 46.41 4.88 -7.29
N GLN A 669 47.34 4.63 -8.22
CA GLN A 669 47.20 3.52 -9.17
C GLN A 669 47.03 2.19 -8.40
N GLY A 670 46.05 1.38 -8.82
CA GLY A 670 45.64 0.16 -8.11
C GLY A 670 44.62 0.37 -6.98
N ALA A 671 44.36 1.59 -6.52
CA ALA A 671 43.48 1.83 -5.36
C ALA A 671 42.04 1.30 -5.51
N ILE A 672 41.56 1.05 -6.73
CA ILE A 672 40.22 0.49 -7.02
C ILE A 672 40.23 -0.99 -7.47
N THR A 673 41.40 -1.63 -7.67
CA THR A 673 41.46 -2.94 -8.37
C THR A 673 41.09 -4.16 -7.50
N GLY A 674 40.61 -3.96 -6.27
CA GLY A 674 39.99 -4.99 -5.43
C GLY A 674 38.46 -5.00 -5.50
N LEU A 675 37.86 -3.96 -6.08
CA LEU A 675 36.40 -3.91 -6.27
C LEU A 675 35.98 -4.83 -7.42
N ARG A 676 34.89 -5.58 -7.23
CA ARG A 676 34.40 -6.52 -8.23
C ARG A 676 33.67 -5.76 -9.36
N PRO A 677 33.56 -6.32 -10.59
CA PRO A 677 32.98 -5.61 -11.73
C PRO A 677 31.56 -5.06 -11.53
N ASN A 678 30.79 -5.62 -10.60
CA ASN A 678 29.41 -5.20 -10.29
C ASN A 678 29.31 -4.29 -9.06
N THR A 679 30.42 -4.01 -8.35
CA THR A 679 30.41 -3.16 -7.15
C THR A 679 30.19 -1.69 -7.53
N LYS A 680 29.04 -1.14 -7.15
CA LYS A 680 28.69 0.28 -7.31
C LYS A 680 29.61 1.11 -6.37
N ILE A 681 30.37 2.08 -6.90
CA ILE A 681 31.17 3.00 -6.08
C ILE A 681 30.68 4.46 -6.23
N ARG A 682 30.41 5.13 -5.11
CA ARG A 682 29.99 6.54 -5.07
C ARG A 682 31.14 7.43 -4.57
N LEU A 683 31.78 8.15 -5.50
CA LEU A 683 32.93 9.04 -5.24
C LEU A 683 32.61 10.53 -5.46
N ASN A 684 31.36 10.91 -5.75
CA ASN A 684 31.04 12.31 -6.06
C ASN A 684 31.32 13.25 -4.88
N GLU A 685 31.58 14.51 -5.23
CA GLU A 685 31.89 15.59 -4.28
C GLU A 685 33.20 15.35 -3.51
N ASN A 686 34.19 14.78 -4.21
CA ASN A 686 35.60 14.68 -3.80
C ASN A 686 36.50 15.57 -4.68
N GLU A 687 37.71 15.84 -4.21
CA GLU A 687 38.69 16.72 -4.87
C GLU A 687 39.51 16.04 -6.00
N ILE A 688 39.03 14.95 -6.60
CA ILE A 688 39.81 14.08 -7.50
C ILE A 688 40.22 14.84 -8.78
N ALA A 689 41.42 15.43 -8.77
CA ALA A 689 41.89 16.32 -9.83
C ALA A 689 42.52 15.60 -11.03
N VAL A 690 42.80 14.29 -10.93
CA VAL A 690 43.50 13.52 -11.98
C VAL A 690 42.84 12.15 -12.19
N PHE A 691 42.11 12.01 -13.29
CA PHE A 691 41.58 10.72 -13.77
C PHE A 691 42.44 10.19 -14.92
N SER A 692 43.16 9.08 -14.70
CA SER A 692 43.85 8.37 -15.78
C SER A 692 42.82 7.74 -16.74
N LYS A 693 42.94 8.03 -18.04
CA LYS A 693 41.93 7.84 -19.11
C LYS A 693 41.41 6.40 -19.42
N LYS A 694 41.56 5.42 -18.52
CA LYS A 694 41.08 4.04 -18.70
C LYS A 694 40.44 3.48 -17.42
N SER A 695 39.21 3.89 -17.11
CA SER A 695 38.34 3.25 -16.11
C SER A 695 36.87 3.58 -16.38
N PHE A 696 36.11 2.55 -16.78
CA PHE A 696 34.65 2.35 -16.74
C PHE A 696 33.65 3.33 -17.43
N ARG A 697 32.77 2.68 -18.20
CA ARG A 697 31.33 2.93 -18.46
C ARG A 697 30.62 1.59 -18.13
N PRO A 698 29.29 1.49 -17.88
CA PRO A 698 28.20 2.44 -18.12
C PRO A 698 27.33 2.70 -16.85
N ILE A 699 26.02 3.02 -17.04
CA ILE A 699 24.96 3.24 -16.02
C ILE A 699 25.21 4.46 -15.12
N LEU A 700 24.51 5.60 -15.21
CA LEU A 700 23.37 6.05 -16.04
C LEU A 700 22.05 5.30 -15.81
N ASP A 701 21.31 5.74 -14.78
CA ASP A 701 19.86 5.58 -14.58
C ASP A 701 19.47 6.46 -13.34
N ILE A 702 18.31 7.12 -13.16
CA ILE A 702 16.99 7.16 -13.85
C ILE A 702 16.38 8.63 -13.86
N LEU A 703 15.18 8.85 -13.25
CA LEU A 703 14.26 10.04 -13.18
C LEU A 703 14.68 11.16 -12.19
N SER A 704 13.81 12.09 -11.73
CA SER A 704 13.23 13.09 -12.66
C SER A 704 12.07 14.02 -12.18
N LYS A 705 12.26 15.39 -12.26
CA LYS A 705 11.29 16.54 -12.49
C LYS A 705 10.50 17.18 -11.18
N GLY A 706 10.31 19.22 -10.16
CA GLY A 706 9.40 20.18 -9.40
C GLY A 706 8.87 21.32 -10.25
N ASP A 707 7.54 21.46 -10.30
CA ASP A 707 6.75 22.69 -10.53
C ASP A 707 5.26 22.37 -10.28
N GLY A 708 4.91 22.12 -9.02
CA GLY A 708 3.66 22.67 -8.49
C GLY A 708 3.92 24.15 -8.16
N VAL A 709 2.93 25.03 -8.29
CA VAL A 709 3.11 26.44 -7.89
C VAL A 709 2.93 26.54 -6.38
N LEU A 710 4.00 26.14 -5.68
CA LEU A 710 4.01 26.12 -4.23
C LEU A 710 3.93 27.55 -3.69
N ASP A 711 2.88 27.81 -2.91
CA ASP A 711 2.87 28.98 -2.04
C ASP A 711 3.90 28.72 -0.94
N LEU A 712 5.06 29.38 -1.06
CA LEU A 712 6.17 29.25 -0.11
C LEU A 712 5.86 29.92 1.25
N SER A 713 4.67 30.47 1.43
CA SER A 713 4.18 30.96 2.71
C SER A 713 3.47 29.87 3.53
N ALA A 714 3.53 29.89 4.87
CA ALA A 714 4.04 30.96 5.74
C ALA A 714 5.46 30.75 6.28
N ASN A 715 6.14 29.66 5.89
CA ASN A 715 7.37 29.18 6.58
C ASN A 715 8.63 29.07 5.70
N GLY A 716 8.56 29.34 4.39
CA GLY A 716 9.72 29.20 3.50
C GLY A 716 10.86 30.17 3.83
N LYS A 717 12.10 29.67 3.82
CA LYS A 717 13.32 30.44 4.08
C LYS A 717 14.15 30.65 2.81
N PRO A 718 15.04 31.67 2.74
CA PRO A 718 16.08 31.70 1.71
C PRO A 718 16.95 30.44 1.81
N SER A 719 17.30 29.85 0.66
CA SER A 719 18.31 28.78 0.60
C SER A 719 19.72 29.39 0.56
N ASP A 720 20.73 28.60 0.87
CA ASP A 720 22.12 28.96 0.61
C ASP A 720 22.45 28.89 -0.90
N ILE A 721 23.49 29.63 -1.31
CA ILE A 721 23.88 29.77 -2.73
C ILE A 721 24.52 28.46 -3.23
N GLY A 722 23.69 27.62 -3.85
CA GLY A 722 24.08 26.29 -4.36
C GLY A 722 23.64 25.12 -3.51
N GLU A 723 22.77 25.34 -2.52
CA GLU A 723 22.14 24.28 -1.71
C GLU A 723 21.32 23.29 -2.57
N TRP A 724 20.69 23.79 -3.64
CA TRP A 724 19.92 23.03 -4.62
C TRP A 724 20.61 23.04 -6.00
N PRO A 725 21.77 22.39 -6.18
CA PRO A 725 22.65 22.60 -7.34
C PRO A 725 22.12 21.99 -8.64
N TRP A 726 21.03 21.22 -8.61
CA TRP A 726 20.33 20.75 -9.80
C TRP A 726 19.27 21.73 -10.32
N GLN A 727 18.93 22.77 -9.57
CA GLN A 727 17.82 23.66 -9.88
C GLN A 727 18.07 24.45 -11.19
N ALA A 728 17.19 24.22 -12.15
CA ALA A 728 17.23 24.78 -13.50
C ALA A 728 16.17 25.89 -13.64
N ALA A 729 16.62 27.12 -13.87
CA ALA A 729 15.73 28.23 -14.20
C ALA A 729 15.40 28.19 -15.71
N ILE A 730 14.12 28.11 -16.06
CA ILE A 730 13.67 27.95 -17.45
C ILE A 730 12.99 29.22 -17.92
N TYR A 731 13.59 29.86 -18.92
CA TYR A 731 13.19 31.16 -19.42
C TYR A 731 12.27 31.03 -20.62
N ASP A 732 11.22 31.86 -20.65
CA ASP A 732 10.50 32.16 -21.89
C ASP A 732 11.29 33.24 -22.65
N THR A 733 11.97 32.87 -23.74
CA THR A 733 12.86 33.80 -24.47
C THR A 733 12.13 34.99 -25.08
N ARG A 734 10.80 34.86 -25.28
CA ARG A 734 9.92 35.93 -25.75
C ARG A 734 9.57 36.93 -24.63
N LYS A 735 9.38 36.44 -23.41
CA LYS A 735 9.01 37.25 -22.22
C LYS A 735 10.24 37.73 -21.41
N ARG A 736 11.44 37.15 -21.65
CA ARG A 736 12.71 37.40 -20.91
C ARG A 736 12.58 37.24 -19.39
N LEU A 737 11.83 36.22 -18.96
CA LEU A 737 11.57 35.92 -17.55
C LEU A 737 11.64 34.42 -17.31
N ILE A 738 12.05 34.03 -16.09
CA ILE A 738 11.87 32.66 -15.58
C ILE A 738 10.37 32.35 -15.59
N ARG A 739 9.99 31.33 -16.37
CA ARG A 739 8.63 30.80 -16.51
C ARG A 739 8.40 29.63 -15.55
N CYS A 740 9.41 28.79 -15.34
CA CYS A 740 9.34 27.56 -14.55
C CYS A 740 10.71 27.17 -13.96
N GLY A 741 10.70 26.27 -12.98
CA GLY A 741 11.86 25.56 -12.45
C GLY A 741 12.12 24.23 -13.19
N GLY A 742 12.84 23.34 -12.53
CA GLY A 742 13.20 22.01 -13.04
C GLY A 742 14.51 21.49 -12.47
N ALA A 743 14.84 20.22 -12.70
CA ALA A 743 16.09 19.60 -12.28
C ALA A 743 16.97 19.21 -13.47
N LEU A 744 18.28 19.40 -13.33
CA LEU A 744 19.31 18.85 -14.20
C LEU A 744 19.59 17.39 -13.86
N ILE A 745 19.57 16.52 -14.87
CA ILE A 745 19.48 15.05 -14.69
C ILE A 745 20.52 14.28 -15.51
N GLY A 746 21.00 14.91 -16.57
CA GLY A 746 22.21 14.55 -17.30
C GLY A 746 22.80 15.83 -17.88
N LYS A 747 24.06 15.82 -18.30
CA LYS A 747 24.73 17.07 -18.74
C LYS A 747 24.05 17.80 -19.90
N GLN A 748 23.17 17.14 -20.65
CA GLN A 748 22.32 17.75 -21.69
C GLN A 748 20.82 17.53 -21.47
N TRP A 749 20.39 17.12 -20.28
CA TRP A 749 19.01 16.73 -20.01
C TRP A 749 18.48 17.40 -18.75
N VAL A 750 17.35 18.09 -18.89
CA VAL A 750 16.65 18.81 -17.82
C VAL A 750 15.19 18.38 -17.82
N LEU A 751 14.61 18.22 -16.62
CA LEU A 751 13.24 17.81 -16.40
C LEU A 751 12.50 18.91 -15.60
N THR A 752 11.44 19.48 -16.19
CA THR A 752 10.51 20.55 -15.70
C THR A 752 9.06 20.16 -16.04
N ALA A 753 8.00 20.64 -15.39
CA ALA A 753 6.61 20.22 -15.75
C ALA A 753 6.27 20.38 -17.26
N ALA A 754 5.33 19.60 -17.77
CA ALA A 754 4.93 19.68 -19.19
C ALA A 754 4.13 20.96 -19.51
N HIS A 755 3.28 21.42 -18.59
CA HIS A 755 2.54 22.68 -18.73
C HIS A 755 3.46 23.91 -18.89
N CYS A 756 4.69 23.84 -18.39
CA CYS A 756 5.72 24.85 -18.61
C CYS A 756 6.08 25.05 -20.09
N LEU A 757 5.93 24.02 -20.91
CA LEU A 757 6.49 23.94 -22.28
C LEU A 757 5.43 24.01 -23.40
N VAL A 758 4.16 24.22 -23.06
CA VAL A 758 3.05 24.33 -24.03
C VAL A 758 2.65 25.77 -24.36
N GLU A 759 1.87 25.93 -25.43
CA GLU A 759 1.21 27.20 -25.79
C GLU A 759 0.08 27.49 -24.78
N ASP A 760 0.12 28.69 -24.18
CA ASP A 760 -0.77 29.13 -23.08
C ASP A 760 -2.25 28.84 -23.42
N GLY A 761 -2.86 27.86 -22.75
CA GLY A 761 -4.24 27.40 -22.97
C GLY A 761 -4.43 26.11 -23.79
N THR A 762 -3.36 25.39 -24.15
CA THR A 762 -3.42 24.13 -24.94
C THR A 762 -2.43 23.06 -24.44
N SER A 763 -2.60 21.79 -24.83
CA SER A 763 -1.55 20.75 -24.69
C SER A 763 -0.44 20.82 -25.74
N ARG A 764 -0.38 21.86 -26.60
CA ARG A 764 0.55 21.88 -27.74
C ARG A 764 1.92 22.41 -27.32
N GLY A 765 2.97 21.60 -27.48
CA GLY A 765 4.35 22.02 -27.21
C GLY A 765 4.82 23.20 -28.05
N ARG A 766 5.45 24.17 -27.40
CA ARG A 766 6.17 25.30 -28.02
C ARG A 766 7.50 24.85 -28.63
N ALA A 767 8.09 25.70 -29.47
CA ALA A 767 9.33 25.35 -30.18
C ALA A 767 10.56 25.48 -29.26
N SER A 768 11.58 24.63 -29.43
CA SER A 768 12.82 24.66 -28.61
C SER A 768 13.42 26.07 -28.44
N ARG A 769 13.46 26.86 -29.53
CA ARG A 769 13.97 28.25 -29.57
C ARG A 769 13.22 29.26 -28.67
N ASP A 770 12.02 28.89 -28.20
CA ASP A 770 11.24 29.71 -27.28
C ASP A 770 11.75 29.62 -25.83
N PHE A 771 12.73 28.76 -25.56
CA PHE A 771 13.24 28.47 -24.21
C PHE A 771 14.76 28.47 -24.13
N ARG A 772 15.26 28.93 -22.97
CA ARG A 772 16.66 28.81 -22.55
C ARG A 772 16.69 28.33 -21.10
N VAL A 773 17.71 27.55 -20.73
CA VAL A 773 17.90 27.07 -19.36
C VAL A 773 19.14 27.70 -18.74
N HIS A 774 19.01 28.26 -17.54
CA HIS A 774 20.12 28.76 -16.72
C HIS A 774 20.26 27.85 -15.49
N LEU A 775 21.50 27.51 -15.13
CA LEU A 775 21.83 26.59 -14.02
C LEU A 775 22.91 27.22 -13.13
N GLY A 776 22.85 26.99 -11.82
CA GLY A 776 23.72 27.65 -10.84
C GLY A 776 23.32 29.11 -10.52
N LYS A 777 22.12 29.52 -10.96
CA LYS A 777 21.52 30.83 -10.63
C LYS A 777 21.02 30.84 -9.18
N TYR A 778 21.06 32.01 -8.54
CA TYR A 778 20.47 32.21 -7.20
C TYR A 778 19.50 33.38 -7.17
N TYR A 779 19.94 34.58 -7.57
CA TYR A 779 19.05 35.74 -7.70
C TYR A 779 18.16 35.62 -8.93
N ARG A 780 16.90 36.03 -8.85
CA ARG A 780 15.96 36.04 -9.99
C ARG A 780 16.32 37.08 -11.07
N ASP A 781 17.06 38.12 -10.69
CA ASP A 781 17.62 39.15 -11.60
C ASP A 781 18.85 38.59 -12.35
N ASP A 782 18.95 38.85 -13.66
CA ASP A 782 20.06 38.40 -14.51
C ASP A 782 21.29 39.34 -14.41
N SER A 783 21.12 40.57 -13.91
CA SER A 783 22.24 41.48 -13.62
C SER A 783 23.05 41.08 -12.37
N LEU A 784 22.54 40.11 -11.60
CA LEU A 784 23.18 39.52 -10.43
C LEU A 784 23.68 38.07 -10.70
N ASP A 785 23.67 37.62 -11.96
CA ASP A 785 24.31 36.35 -12.34
C ASP A 785 25.84 36.50 -12.28
N ASP A 786 26.51 35.59 -11.54
CA ASP A 786 27.97 35.51 -11.44
C ASP A 786 28.58 34.47 -12.40
N GLU A 787 29.90 34.30 -12.36
CA GLU A 787 30.65 33.40 -13.26
C GLU A 787 30.27 31.91 -13.13
N PHE A 788 29.54 31.51 -12.08
CA PHE A 788 29.09 30.13 -11.89
C PHE A 788 27.75 29.85 -12.58
N VAL A 789 27.02 30.88 -13.04
CA VAL A 789 25.75 30.74 -13.74
C VAL A 789 25.99 30.32 -15.19
N GLN A 790 25.45 29.17 -15.58
CA GLN A 790 25.62 28.61 -16.91
C GLN A 790 24.31 28.61 -17.70
N GLN A 791 24.30 29.39 -18.77
CA GLN A 791 23.19 29.45 -19.74
C GLN A 791 23.37 28.40 -20.85
N ARG A 792 22.29 27.74 -21.29
CA ARG A 792 22.27 26.82 -22.44
C ARG A 792 20.97 26.96 -23.24
N GLU A 793 21.11 27.01 -24.57
CA GLU A 793 19.99 26.93 -25.52
C GLU A 793 19.35 25.54 -25.53
N VAL A 794 18.05 25.47 -25.78
CA VAL A 794 17.32 24.20 -25.93
C VAL A 794 17.38 23.71 -27.38
N SER A 795 17.75 22.44 -27.56
CA SER A 795 17.76 21.75 -28.86
C SER A 795 16.44 21.03 -29.13
N LYS A 796 15.95 20.25 -28.15
CA LYS A 796 14.74 19.42 -28.29
C LYS A 796 13.86 19.54 -27.04
N ILE A 797 12.55 19.58 -27.25
CA ILE A 797 11.53 19.32 -26.24
C ILE A 797 10.83 18.02 -26.60
N ILE A 798 10.51 17.22 -25.59
CA ILE A 798 9.68 16.02 -25.68
C ILE A 798 8.60 16.20 -24.62
N LEU A 799 7.31 16.15 -24.98
CA LEU A 799 6.24 16.07 -23.99
C LEU A 799 5.87 14.61 -23.78
N HIS A 800 5.32 14.26 -22.62
CA HIS A 800 4.74 12.92 -22.43
C HIS A 800 3.44 12.80 -23.23
N GLU A 801 3.25 11.65 -23.88
CA GLU A 801 2.16 11.46 -24.85
C GLU A 801 0.76 11.51 -24.21
N GLY A 802 0.67 11.23 -22.90
CA GLY A 802 -0.56 11.34 -22.11
C GLY A 802 -0.87 12.72 -21.52
N PHE A 803 -0.06 13.76 -21.77
CA PHE A 803 -0.24 15.06 -21.09
C PHE A 803 -1.47 15.85 -21.58
N HIS A 804 -2.40 16.12 -20.67
CA HIS A 804 -3.60 16.92 -20.93
C HIS A 804 -3.75 18.12 -19.99
N LEU A 805 -3.67 19.35 -20.52
CA LEU A 805 -3.81 20.59 -19.74
C LEU A 805 -5.16 20.71 -19.02
N SER A 806 -6.19 19.97 -19.45
CA SER A 806 -7.52 19.95 -18.83
C SER A 806 -7.59 19.20 -17.49
N ASN A 807 -6.63 18.33 -17.18
CA ASN A 807 -6.60 17.56 -15.93
C ASN A 807 -5.21 17.45 -15.26
N TYR A 808 -4.15 17.95 -15.91
CA TYR A 808 -2.74 17.85 -15.50
C TYR A 808 -2.22 16.41 -15.32
N ASP A 809 -2.94 15.41 -15.85
CA ASP A 809 -2.50 14.01 -15.76
C ASP A 809 -1.26 13.80 -16.63
N SER A 810 -0.28 13.07 -16.10
CA SER A 810 1.05 12.92 -16.71
C SER A 810 1.72 14.25 -17.11
N ASP A 811 1.84 15.23 -16.20
CA ASP A 811 2.53 16.52 -16.40
C ASP A 811 4.08 16.39 -16.52
N ILE A 812 4.52 15.42 -17.34
CA ILE A 812 5.89 14.94 -17.55
C ILE A 812 6.31 15.14 -19.04
N ALA A 813 7.61 15.22 -19.33
CA ALA A 813 8.25 15.86 -20.50
C ALA A 813 9.79 15.78 -20.34
N LEU A 814 10.58 16.27 -21.31
CA LEU A 814 12.04 16.28 -21.36
C LEU A 814 12.58 17.51 -22.12
N ILE A 815 13.64 18.16 -21.63
CA ILE A 815 14.40 19.20 -22.32
C ILE A 815 15.80 18.69 -22.65
N GLN A 816 16.20 18.78 -23.92
CA GLN A 816 17.56 18.52 -24.37
C GLN A 816 18.32 19.83 -24.61
N LEU A 817 19.43 20.04 -23.90
CA LEU A 817 20.30 21.21 -24.07
C LEU A 817 21.19 21.06 -25.31
N ALA A 818 21.36 22.13 -26.09
CA ALA A 818 22.12 22.14 -27.34
C ALA A 818 23.64 21.93 -27.15
N LYS A 819 24.16 22.19 -25.95
CA LYS A 819 25.52 21.85 -25.52
C LYS A 819 25.49 21.33 -24.09
N PRO A 820 26.42 20.45 -23.69
CA PRO A 820 26.52 20.03 -22.29
C PRO A 820 26.76 21.21 -21.35
N ILE A 821 26.09 21.15 -20.20
CA ILE A 821 26.43 21.92 -19.01
C ILE A 821 27.71 21.35 -18.39
N GLU A 822 28.51 22.21 -17.78
CA GLU A 822 29.66 21.79 -16.98
C GLU A 822 29.19 21.59 -15.54
N LEU A 823 29.62 20.52 -14.87
CA LEU A 823 29.21 20.26 -13.50
C LEU A 823 30.18 20.97 -12.56
N THR A 824 29.65 21.78 -11.64
CA THR A 824 30.39 22.59 -10.67
C THR A 824 29.80 22.37 -9.27
N LYS A 825 30.38 22.95 -8.22
CA LYS A 825 29.77 22.90 -6.88
C LYS A 825 28.32 23.42 -6.85
N ARG A 826 27.98 24.35 -7.75
CA ARG A 826 26.66 24.98 -7.88
C ARG A 826 25.80 24.42 -9.04
N VAL A 827 26.32 23.45 -9.80
CA VAL A 827 25.64 22.82 -10.94
C VAL A 827 25.89 21.32 -10.90
N GLN A 828 24.95 20.55 -10.35
CA GLN A 828 25.05 19.09 -10.18
C GLN A 828 23.80 18.39 -10.73
N LEU A 829 23.85 17.05 -10.83
CA LEU A 829 22.68 16.25 -11.22
C LEU A 829 21.85 15.89 -9.99
N ILE A 830 20.53 15.86 -10.11
CA ILE A 830 19.64 15.40 -9.02
C ILE A 830 19.78 13.88 -8.81
N CYS A 831 19.54 13.41 -7.58
CA CYS A 831 19.33 11.99 -7.25
C CYS A 831 17.83 11.68 -7.12
N LEU A 832 17.45 10.41 -7.14
CA LEU A 832 16.19 9.98 -7.77
C LEU A 832 15.88 8.51 -7.46
N PRO A 833 14.63 8.02 -7.62
CA PRO A 833 14.27 6.63 -7.40
C PRO A 833 14.77 5.68 -8.50
N THR A 834 15.21 4.49 -8.11
CA THR A 834 15.50 3.36 -9.01
C THR A 834 14.70 2.12 -8.59
N ASP A 835 14.64 1.08 -9.43
CA ASP A 835 13.89 -0.16 -9.14
C ASP A 835 14.27 -0.78 -7.77
N ASP A 836 15.57 -0.80 -7.45
CA ASP A 836 16.14 -1.17 -6.14
C ASP A 836 15.56 -0.39 -4.92
N TYR A 837 14.85 0.72 -5.14
CA TYR A 837 14.36 1.68 -4.13
C TYR A 837 12.84 1.95 -4.23
N LEU A 838 12.08 1.26 -5.08
CA LEU A 838 10.64 1.55 -5.28
C LEU A 838 9.83 1.50 -3.97
N TYR A 839 10.12 0.53 -3.09
CA TYR A 839 9.51 0.42 -1.76
C TYR A 839 9.85 1.60 -0.83
N LEU A 840 11.01 2.24 -1.00
CA LEU A 840 11.39 3.45 -0.25
C LEU A 840 10.72 4.70 -0.83
N SER A 841 10.46 4.77 -2.14
CA SER A 841 9.63 5.85 -2.69
C SER A 841 8.16 5.72 -2.27
N GLU A 842 7.62 4.51 -2.10
CA GLU A 842 6.28 4.32 -1.54
C GLU A 842 6.23 4.72 -0.06
N ALA A 843 7.20 4.28 0.75
CA ALA A 843 7.31 4.68 2.16
C ALA A 843 7.50 6.20 2.36
N ASN A 844 8.35 6.84 1.56
CA ASN A 844 8.56 8.30 1.60
C ASN A 844 7.29 9.09 1.23
N LEU A 845 6.30 8.46 0.60
CA LEU A 845 5.00 9.05 0.24
C LEU A 845 3.86 8.68 1.22
N GLU A 846 4.19 8.15 2.40
CA GLU A 846 3.23 7.97 3.50
C GLU A 846 2.80 9.31 4.16
N ASP A 847 1.59 9.32 4.72
CA ASP A 847 0.94 10.51 5.30
C ASP A 847 1.76 11.07 6.48
N GLY A 848 2.28 12.30 6.34
CA GLY A 848 3.10 12.98 7.35
C GLY A 848 4.62 12.91 7.15
N ASN A 849 5.14 12.07 6.24
CA ASN A 849 6.57 12.09 5.89
C ASN A 849 6.94 13.39 5.16
N ARG A 850 8.18 13.88 5.29
CA ARG A 850 8.57 15.23 4.84
C ARG A 850 9.48 15.22 3.62
N GLY A 851 9.33 16.23 2.77
CA GLY A 851 10.23 16.51 1.64
C GLY A 851 10.44 18.02 1.44
N TRP A 852 11.47 18.37 0.67
CA TRP A 852 11.88 19.76 0.45
C TRP A 852 11.47 20.29 -0.92
N VAL A 853 11.01 21.54 -0.95
CA VAL A 853 10.69 22.28 -2.17
C VAL A 853 11.64 23.45 -2.30
N ALA A 854 12.23 23.66 -3.48
CA ALA A 854 13.07 24.82 -3.79
C ALA A 854 12.61 25.54 -5.07
N GLY A 855 12.54 26.87 -5.04
CA GLY A 855 12.09 27.66 -6.18
C GLY A 855 12.13 29.19 -6.02
N TRP A 856 11.79 29.90 -7.10
CA TRP A 856 11.68 31.37 -7.18
C TRP A 856 10.21 31.83 -7.25
N GLY A 857 9.37 31.22 -6.40
CA GLY A 857 7.92 31.41 -6.38
C GLY A 857 7.48 32.74 -5.75
N HIS A 858 6.17 32.84 -5.51
CA HIS A 858 5.57 33.96 -4.80
C HIS A 858 5.54 33.70 -3.28
N ASN A 859 5.52 34.78 -2.48
CA ASN A 859 5.23 34.73 -1.04
C ASN A 859 3.75 35.08 -0.75
N SER A 860 3.36 35.09 0.52
CA SER A 860 2.00 35.40 1.01
C SER A 860 1.44 36.76 0.59
N SER A 861 2.31 37.70 0.19
CA SER A 861 1.91 39.01 -0.34
C SER A 861 1.80 39.03 -1.88
N ASN A 862 1.85 37.84 -2.50
CA ASN A 862 1.94 37.62 -3.95
C ASN A 862 3.20 38.25 -4.59
N ILE A 863 4.27 38.48 -3.82
CA ILE A 863 5.53 39.06 -4.30
C ILE A 863 6.49 37.92 -4.66
N LEU A 864 7.08 37.96 -5.85
CA LEU A 864 8.11 37.02 -6.28
C LEU A 864 9.37 37.12 -5.41
N SER A 865 9.94 35.97 -5.03
CA SER A 865 11.23 35.95 -4.32
C SER A 865 12.36 36.50 -5.20
N ALA A 866 13.23 37.31 -4.60
CA ALA A 866 14.42 37.87 -5.24
C ALA A 866 15.57 36.86 -5.33
N GLY A 867 15.61 35.85 -4.45
CA GLY A 867 16.59 34.76 -4.41
C GLY A 867 15.93 33.39 -4.44
N LEU A 868 16.72 32.32 -4.47
CA LEU A 868 16.19 30.96 -4.33
C LEU A 868 15.71 30.76 -2.88
N THR A 869 14.51 30.19 -2.74
CA THR A 869 13.85 29.94 -1.45
C THR A 869 13.44 28.48 -1.35
N GLU A 870 13.40 27.98 -0.13
CA GLU A 870 13.06 26.59 0.19
C GLU A 870 12.04 26.47 1.32
N ILE A 871 11.33 25.34 1.37
CA ILE A 871 10.42 24.97 2.45
C ILE A 871 10.39 23.44 2.61
N GLU A 872 10.28 22.98 3.86
CA GLU A 872 10.00 21.57 4.19
C GLU A 872 8.48 21.42 4.38
N ILE A 873 7.85 20.50 3.65
CA ILE A 873 6.41 20.21 3.76
C ILE A 873 6.14 18.72 3.95
N PRO A 874 5.07 18.34 4.68
CA PRO A 874 4.68 16.95 4.82
C PRO A 874 3.81 16.50 3.64
N VAL A 875 3.98 15.24 3.25
CA VAL A 875 3.09 14.50 2.35
C VAL A 875 1.73 14.35 3.03
N VAL A 876 0.67 14.48 2.22
CA VAL A 876 -0.73 14.46 2.65
C VAL A 876 -1.45 13.36 1.91
N SER A 877 -2.09 12.45 2.64
CA SER A 877 -2.77 11.31 2.03
C SER A 877 -3.83 11.75 1.02
N ASN A 878 -3.89 11.04 -0.11
CA ASN A 878 -4.89 11.29 -1.17
C ASN A 878 -6.35 11.20 -0.65
N LYS A 879 -6.60 10.60 0.53
CA LYS A 879 -7.91 10.68 1.23
C LYS A 879 -8.17 12.09 1.77
N LYS A 880 -7.24 12.65 2.54
CA LYS A 880 -7.31 13.98 3.16
C LYS A 880 -7.37 15.08 2.09
N CYS A 881 -6.44 15.03 1.14
CA CYS A 881 -6.37 15.93 -0.02
C CYS A 881 -7.71 16.03 -0.80
N ARG A 882 -8.41 14.90 -1.02
CA ARG A 882 -9.74 14.89 -1.68
C ARG A 882 -10.82 15.62 -0.89
N LEU A 883 -10.76 15.62 0.45
CA LEU A 883 -11.74 16.31 1.30
C LEU A 883 -11.49 17.82 1.31
N ASP A 884 -10.22 18.24 1.35
CA ASP A 884 -9.85 19.66 1.32
C ASP A 884 -10.17 20.30 -0.04
N ILE A 885 -9.91 19.59 -1.15
CA ILE A 885 -10.34 19.99 -2.51
C ILE A 885 -11.84 20.33 -2.56
N THR A 886 -12.69 19.59 -1.85
CA THR A 886 -14.15 19.83 -1.85
C THR A 886 -14.61 20.97 -0.94
N ASN A 887 -13.83 21.37 0.07
CA ASN A 887 -14.27 22.31 1.09
C ASN A 887 -13.93 23.78 0.80
N THR A 888 -12.80 24.07 0.16
CA THR A 888 -12.12 25.37 0.31
C THR A 888 -12.58 26.49 -0.65
N THR A 889 -13.30 26.19 -1.74
CA THR A 889 -13.43 27.14 -2.88
C THR A 889 -14.85 27.60 -3.24
N GLY A 890 -15.91 26.90 -2.82
CA GLY A 890 -17.31 27.31 -3.05
C GLY A 890 -17.78 27.44 -4.52
N LYS A 891 -16.93 27.13 -5.49
CA LYS A 891 -17.20 27.09 -6.93
C LYS A 891 -16.45 25.90 -7.56
N PRO A 892 -17.05 25.14 -8.48
CA PRO A 892 -16.45 23.93 -9.00
C PRO A 892 -15.29 24.23 -9.97
N PHE A 893 -14.05 24.15 -9.49
CA PHE A 893 -12.88 23.93 -10.35
C PHE A 893 -12.90 22.48 -10.87
N ALA A 894 -13.78 22.22 -11.84
CA ALA A 894 -14.14 20.88 -12.33
C ALA A 894 -13.06 20.18 -13.19
N ALA A 895 -11.78 20.53 -13.01
CA ALA A 895 -10.66 20.14 -13.87
C ALA A 895 -9.77 19.04 -13.26
N VAL A 896 -9.26 19.24 -12.03
CA VAL A 896 -8.22 18.37 -11.47
C VAL A 896 -8.83 17.19 -10.73
N LYS A 897 -8.93 16.07 -11.42
CA LYS A 897 -9.28 14.77 -10.84
C LYS A 897 -7.99 14.08 -10.39
N LEU A 898 -7.78 13.93 -9.08
CA LEU A 898 -6.67 13.13 -8.53
C LEU A 898 -6.63 11.74 -9.16
N THR A 899 -5.58 11.47 -9.95
CA THR A 899 -5.31 10.16 -10.56
C THR A 899 -4.32 9.38 -9.69
N TRP A 900 -4.03 8.13 -10.08
CA TRP A 900 -2.99 7.32 -9.43
C TRP A 900 -1.56 7.82 -9.77
N ASN A 901 -1.43 8.74 -10.73
CA ASN A 901 -0.16 9.41 -11.05
C ASN A 901 0.17 10.55 -10.08
N PHE A 902 -0.68 10.90 -9.10
CA PHE A 902 -0.50 12.05 -8.20
C PHE A 902 -0.44 11.65 -6.71
N PHE A 903 0.36 12.39 -5.95
CA PHE A 903 0.28 12.55 -4.50
C PHE A 903 -0.02 14.02 -4.14
N CYS A 904 -0.20 14.30 -2.84
CA CYS A 904 -0.38 15.65 -2.32
C CYS A 904 0.62 15.91 -1.18
N ALA A 905 0.92 17.17 -0.91
CA ALA A 905 1.70 17.62 0.23
C ALA A 905 1.23 19.03 0.67
N GLY A 906 1.36 19.39 1.94
CA GLY A 906 0.88 20.68 2.46
C GLY A 906 0.55 20.68 3.96
N HIS A 907 0.03 21.79 4.49
CA HIS A 907 -0.23 21.95 5.93
C HIS A 907 -1.73 22.12 6.27
N ASP A 908 -2.14 21.57 7.41
CA ASP A 908 -3.55 21.42 7.85
C ASP A 908 -4.34 22.73 8.11
N LYS A 909 -3.77 23.92 7.88
CA LYS A 909 -4.44 25.21 8.19
C LYS A 909 -4.14 26.28 7.15
N ASN A 910 -5.17 26.63 6.37
CA ASN A 910 -5.25 27.76 5.44
C ASN A 910 -4.22 27.84 4.28
N THR A 911 -3.39 26.82 4.01
CA THR A 911 -2.59 26.80 2.77
C THR A 911 -3.50 26.61 1.55
N SER A 912 -3.19 27.32 0.47
CA SER A 912 -3.95 27.29 -0.78
C SER A 912 -3.88 25.95 -1.50
N LEU A 913 -4.99 25.54 -2.11
CA LEU A 913 -5.02 24.42 -3.06
C LEU A 913 -4.35 24.82 -4.39
N GLN A 914 -3.03 24.61 -4.50
CA GLN A 914 -2.32 24.63 -5.79
C GLN A 914 -1.40 23.42 -6.01
N ASP A 915 -0.95 22.74 -4.95
CA ASP A 915 0.07 21.69 -5.06
C ASP A 915 -0.51 20.28 -5.27
N PHE A 916 -0.97 20.06 -6.50
CA PHE A 916 -1.07 18.71 -7.07
C PHE A 916 0.31 18.26 -7.51
N VAL A 917 0.83 17.19 -6.90
CA VAL A 917 2.20 16.74 -7.14
C VAL A 917 2.16 15.39 -7.86
N PRO A 918 2.41 15.33 -9.18
CA PRO A 918 2.65 14.05 -9.84
C PRO A 918 3.72 13.22 -9.14
N ASN A 919 3.61 11.88 -9.18
CA ASN A 919 4.64 10.90 -8.74
C ASN A 919 5.96 11.00 -9.54
N THR A 920 6.04 11.99 -10.43
CA THR A 920 7.18 12.38 -11.27
C THR A 920 7.32 13.90 -11.25
N SER A 921 7.15 14.54 -10.07
CA SER A 921 7.18 16.00 -9.90
C SER A 921 8.31 16.51 -8.97
N PRO A 922 9.09 17.51 -9.43
CA PRO A 922 11.23 17.49 -9.08
C PRO A 922 11.74 18.23 -7.86
N ALA A 923 10.81 18.88 -7.19
CA ALA A 923 11.01 19.79 -6.07
C ALA A 923 9.89 19.51 -5.06
N LEU A 924 9.47 18.26 -4.96
CA LEU A 924 9.73 17.58 -3.70
C LEU A 924 10.98 16.72 -3.90
N SER A 925 11.97 16.91 -3.02
CA SER A 925 13.26 16.23 -2.97
C SER A 925 13.61 15.80 -1.56
#